data_AF-A0A212S3E6-F1
#
_entry.id   AF-A0A212S3E6-F1
#
_cell.length_a   1.000
_cell.length_b   1.000
_cell.length_c   1.000
_cell.angle_alpha   90.00
_cell.angle_beta   90.00
_cell.angle_gamma   90.00
#
_symmetry.space_group_name_H-M   'P 1'
#
loop_
_entity.id
_entity.type
_entity.pdbx_description
1 polymer ?
#
loop_
_entity_poly.entity_id
_entity_poly.type
_entity_poly.pdbx_seq_one_letter_code
_entity_poly.pdbx_strand_id
1 'polypeptide(L)'
;MTSILSGLSAAQIAALSTAQIAGLTAADIAVMTTGQAAALTTAEVAALSVSAVGAFSVAQIAALTQAQIAGLAAKQVAAIGAASVSGLTAKQMGWLSAGQMSGFTNKQVPKLSTAQIAAVSAAAFSGLSATALASLTAAQTAAVTAAQIRGMSKSLFQAIQVNALSTSALAAVNGAYLSAAQIASMTWATVGKLSADQFKAGVAGVFHTLSADQVGGVAAAQIALVPTTEIAALTTAQIAVLTRAQVQTLSASQLSAMNATQFGALRLWLLSTTQISGLTATEIAALTTAQIGTLTLAQIAALSTKQIALFTTAQDAGFLVAQLSVAQLLALKCGLAGLTKTQVAQLSAAQIGGLSAATLTAAAATFLASLNASQIGQISAAAFSELSATLLNGLTAAQIGGITQAQTQALTATQVSGLSTAKLFSLNTSWFGAKQAAGLTASQIAAMSVAQFDALCGRNLAALSATAIKAITLDQLKSLTAIQDGQFTAGQLAAMSANQLAIVMRQDNPILAEAKSFGADGVLTYDETLKILQDVAAGGVTADEFGALKTLADQMGVTGVYKTSAYVDQIFDDVVLGNSANASWHGGGAIAQALGDMTAGTSELQANRLIGKWFLGTDLPGTDLSAVGTNLKSTYVACALPLFGANGPQWSDINQGYVGDCYLMAALAETALQHPDTIKNMIKANGNGTYSVDFIVNGKDDYVTVNADLAMMPSGYAWQNGSKQTFAHNTTNMWSQLIEKAYVQLVEQKGVTPGMTLNINGNAYADIAGGWSNALTAVTGQACDIYRVGPGDPTAALMTTMQNAFNAGEEIMVGTTWLNLSGNLVENHMYFVSGVDAAKGLVQMVNPWGQASASASLSMKFWEPIAALANNYAAVFVTEGKPVH
;
A
#
# COMPACT_ATOMS: atom_id res chain seq x y z
N MET A 1 72.56 86.71 -25.60
CA MET A 1 72.02 88.01 -25.14
C MET A 1 70.86 87.71 -24.20
N THR A 2 70.83 88.32 -23.02
CA THR A 2 69.63 88.31 -22.16
C THR A 2 68.49 88.93 -22.95
N SER A 3 67.39 88.21 -23.12
CA SER A 3 66.23 88.73 -23.85
C SER A 3 65.72 89.98 -23.15
N ILE A 4 65.40 91.03 -23.92
CA ILE A 4 64.86 92.28 -23.38
C ILE A 4 63.45 92.09 -22.80
N LEU A 5 62.77 90.98 -23.14
CA LEU A 5 61.39 90.74 -22.73
C LEU A 5 61.22 90.68 -21.22
N SER A 6 62.17 90.12 -20.46
CA SER A 6 62.04 90.01 -19.01
C SER A 6 61.98 91.37 -18.28
N GLY A 7 62.41 92.45 -18.94
CA GLY A 7 62.36 93.81 -18.41
C GLY A 7 61.10 94.61 -18.76
N LEU A 8 60.23 94.09 -19.64
CA LEU A 8 59.01 94.78 -20.07
C LEU A 8 57.86 94.57 -19.07
N SER A 9 57.01 95.58 -18.88
CA SER A 9 55.78 95.40 -18.10
C SER A 9 54.76 94.53 -18.85
N ALA A 10 53.83 93.90 -18.14
CA ALA A 10 52.71 93.15 -18.72
C ALA A 10 51.94 93.98 -19.78
N ALA A 11 51.70 95.27 -19.50
CA ALA A 11 51.01 96.17 -20.43
C ALA A 11 51.85 96.47 -21.69
N GLN A 12 53.17 96.56 -21.55
CA GLN A 12 54.07 96.74 -22.70
C GLN A 12 54.13 95.49 -23.58
N ILE A 13 54.08 94.29 -22.97
CA ILE A 13 53.98 93.04 -23.72
C ILE A 13 52.67 92.99 -24.52
N ALA A 14 51.54 93.34 -23.90
CA ALA A 14 50.22 93.34 -24.54
C ALA A 14 50.04 94.41 -25.64
N ALA A 15 50.97 95.38 -25.73
CA ALA A 15 50.97 96.44 -26.72
C ALA A 15 51.83 96.12 -27.95
N LEU A 16 52.47 94.94 -28.00
CA LEU A 16 53.27 94.52 -29.14
C LEU A 16 52.37 94.19 -30.34
N SER A 17 52.88 94.39 -31.55
CA SER A 17 52.18 93.95 -32.75
C SER A 17 52.28 92.43 -32.91
N THR A 18 51.28 91.81 -33.53
CA THR A 18 51.32 90.36 -33.84
C THR A 18 52.51 89.97 -34.71
N ALA A 19 53.02 90.87 -35.56
CA ALA A 19 54.24 90.66 -36.34
C ALA A 19 55.49 90.60 -35.46
N GLN A 20 55.59 91.44 -34.43
CA GLN A 20 56.69 91.39 -33.45
C GLN A 20 56.61 90.12 -32.61
N ILE A 21 55.40 89.73 -32.18
CA ILE A 21 55.17 88.49 -31.43
C ILE A 21 55.53 87.25 -32.27
N ALA A 22 55.19 87.23 -33.55
CA ALA A 22 55.55 86.14 -34.46
C ALA A 22 57.07 85.97 -34.63
N GLY A 23 57.84 87.05 -34.43
CA GLY A 23 59.31 87.05 -34.48
C GLY A 23 60.00 86.56 -33.20
N LEU A 24 59.26 86.32 -32.10
CA LEU A 24 59.86 85.86 -30.84
C LEU A 24 60.40 84.44 -30.95
N THR A 25 61.60 84.23 -30.38
CA THR A 25 62.25 82.92 -30.36
C THR A 25 61.81 82.10 -29.14
N ALA A 26 62.11 80.80 -29.16
CA ALA A 26 61.91 79.93 -27.99
C ALA A 26 62.64 80.45 -26.73
N ALA A 27 63.84 81.02 -26.88
CA ALA A 27 64.61 81.57 -25.78
C ALA A 27 63.95 82.82 -25.17
N ASP A 28 63.29 83.62 -26.01
CA ASP A 28 62.55 84.81 -25.58
C ASP A 28 61.35 84.43 -24.71
N ILE A 29 60.56 83.43 -25.15
CA ILE A 29 59.42 82.92 -24.38
C ILE A 29 59.87 82.30 -23.06
N ALA A 30 60.97 81.54 -23.06
CA ALA A 30 61.45 80.84 -21.87
C ALA A 30 61.78 81.76 -20.69
N VAL A 31 62.14 83.03 -20.95
CA VAL A 31 62.47 84.01 -19.89
C VAL A 31 61.30 84.91 -19.47
N MET A 32 60.12 84.80 -20.10
CA MET A 32 58.97 85.61 -19.72
C MET A 32 58.48 85.27 -18.30
N THR A 33 57.99 86.26 -17.56
CA THR A 33 57.29 86.00 -16.30
C THR A 33 55.88 85.45 -16.55
N THR A 34 55.26 84.81 -15.55
CA THR A 34 53.87 84.34 -15.64
C THR A 34 52.88 85.49 -15.86
N GLY A 35 53.15 86.66 -15.27
CA GLY A 35 52.36 87.87 -15.48
C GLY A 35 52.44 88.40 -16.92
N GLN A 36 53.62 88.33 -17.54
CA GLN A 36 53.78 88.69 -18.95
C GLN A 36 53.09 87.68 -19.88
N ALA A 37 53.20 86.38 -19.59
CA ALA A 37 52.50 85.35 -20.35
C ALA A 37 50.97 85.53 -20.27
N ALA A 38 50.43 85.83 -19.08
CA ALA A 38 49.01 86.11 -18.88
C ALA A 38 48.52 87.41 -19.54
N ALA A 39 49.43 88.34 -19.88
CA ALA A 39 49.09 89.62 -20.48
C ALA A 39 48.97 89.58 -22.02
N LEU A 40 49.49 88.53 -22.67
CA LEU A 40 49.37 88.37 -24.12
C LEU A 40 47.90 88.40 -24.56
N THR A 41 47.58 89.15 -25.60
CA THR A 41 46.25 89.11 -26.20
C THR A 41 46.03 87.80 -26.96
N THR A 42 44.77 87.46 -27.26
CA THR A 42 44.44 86.25 -28.03
C THR A 42 45.03 86.25 -29.44
N ALA A 43 45.11 87.43 -30.07
CA ALA A 43 45.73 87.61 -31.38
C ALA A 43 47.25 87.39 -31.34
N GLU A 44 47.90 87.84 -30.28
CA GLU A 44 49.34 87.63 -30.05
C GLU A 44 49.64 86.14 -29.79
N VAL A 45 48.85 85.48 -28.94
CA VAL A 45 49.00 84.03 -28.70
C VAL A 45 48.82 83.22 -30.00
N ALA A 46 47.85 83.58 -30.83
CA ALA A 46 47.65 82.95 -32.14
C ALA A 46 48.83 83.19 -33.11
N ALA A 47 49.51 84.34 -33.00
CA ALA A 47 50.65 84.70 -33.86
C ALA A 47 51.98 84.02 -33.46
N LEU A 48 52.08 83.45 -32.25
CA LEU A 48 53.30 82.77 -31.81
C LEU A 48 53.68 81.60 -32.72
N SER A 49 54.97 81.47 -33.02
CA SER A 49 55.47 80.30 -33.76
C SER A 49 55.28 79.00 -32.95
N VAL A 50 55.17 77.87 -33.65
CA VAL A 50 55.04 76.54 -33.03
C VAL A 50 56.20 76.25 -32.05
N SER A 51 57.42 76.65 -32.41
CA SER A 51 58.61 76.54 -31.55
C SER A 51 58.55 77.45 -30.32
N ALA A 52 58.01 78.66 -30.46
CA ALA A 52 57.85 79.58 -29.34
C ALA A 52 56.83 79.04 -28.33
N VAL A 53 55.69 78.51 -28.80
CA VAL A 53 54.70 77.86 -27.94
C VAL A 53 55.29 76.64 -27.20
N GLY A 54 56.12 75.84 -27.89
CA GLY A 54 56.78 74.69 -27.26
C GLY A 54 57.78 75.05 -26.16
N ALA A 55 58.23 76.31 -26.10
CA ALA A 55 59.20 76.79 -25.11
C ALA A 55 58.57 77.32 -23.82
N PHE A 56 57.25 77.40 -23.73
CA PHE A 56 56.59 77.78 -22.48
C PHE A 56 56.87 76.76 -21.37
N SER A 57 57.27 77.29 -20.22
CA SER A 57 57.31 76.56 -18.95
C SER A 57 55.92 76.19 -18.45
N VAL A 58 55.86 75.21 -17.55
CA VAL A 58 54.62 74.78 -16.87
C VAL A 58 53.93 75.95 -16.18
N ALA A 59 54.70 76.81 -15.49
CA ALA A 59 54.16 77.96 -14.76
C ALA A 59 53.55 79.01 -15.69
N GLN A 60 54.18 79.28 -16.84
CA GLN A 60 53.63 80.21 -17.83
C GLN A 60 52.36 79.65 -18.48
N ILE A 61 52.33 78.36 -18.82
CA ILE A 61 51.12 77.71 -19.33
C ILE A 61 49.99 77.75 -18.30
N ALA A 62 50.28 77.50 -17.02
CA ALA A 62 49.31 77.59 -15.94
C ALA A 62 48.73 79.00 -15.76
N ALA A 63 49.48 80.04 -16.13
CA ALA A 63 49.06 81.44 -16.05
C ALA A 63 48.18 81.91 -17.23
N LEU A 64 48.11 81.13 -18.33
CA LEU A 64 47.29 81.48 -19.48
C LEU A 64 45.79 81.47 -19.13
N THR A 65 45.10 82.47 -19.63
CA THR A 65 43.64 82.64 -19.52
C THR A 65 42.90 81.72 -20.48
N GLN A 66 41.61 81.51 -20.23
CA GLN A 66 40.72 80.73 -21.11
C GLN A 66 40.70 81.27 -22.54
N ALA A 67 40.65 82.59 -22.72
CA ALA A 67 40.61 83.22 -24.03
C ALA A 67 41.91 82.99 -24.81
N GLN A 68 43.06 83.07 -24.14
CA GLN A 68 44.37 82.79 -24.75
C GLN A 68 44.49 81.31 -25.16
N ILE A 69 44.07 80.39 -24.30
CA ILE A 69 44.05 78.96 -24.61
C ILE A 69 43.12 78.68 -25.80
N ALA A 70 41.96 79.35 -25.86
CA ALA A 70 41.03 79.26 -26.99
C ALA A 70 41.61 79.79 -28.32
N GLY A 71 42.61 80.68 -28.25
CA GLY A 71 43.32 81.22 -29.43
C GLY A 71 44.41 80.31 -30.00
N LEU A 72 44.80 79.23 -29.29
CA LEU A 72 45.82 78.30 -29.77
C LEU A 72 45.29 77.41 -30.90
N ALA A 73 46.07 77.28 -31.97
CA ALA A 73 45.85 76.34 -33.06
C ALA A 73 46.32 74.92 -32.71
N ALA A 74 45.75 73.91 -33.36
CA ALA A 74 46.09 72.49 -33.13
C ALA A 74 47.61 72.20 -33.24
N LYS A 75 48.30 72.80 -34.21
CA LYS A 75 49.76 72.63 -34.40
C LYS A 75 50.57 73.24 -33.25
N GLN A 76 50.09 74.31 -32.64
CA GLN A 76 50.73 74.92 -31.47
C GLN A 76 50.52 74.05 -30.23
N VAL A 77 49.31 73.49 -30.04
CA VAL A 77 49.02 72.52 -28.97
C VAL A 77 49.91 71.27 -29.09
N ALA A 78 50.11 70.77 -30.31
CA ALA A 78 50.98 69.63 -30.58
C ALA A 78 52.45 69.86 -30.19
N ALA A 79 52.90 71.11 -30.17
CA ALA A 79 54.27 71.48 -29.79
C ALA A 79 54.48 71.68 -28.28
N ILE A 80 53.41 71.74 -27.48
CA ILE A 80 53.54 71.81 -26.03
C ILE A 80 54.23 70.54 -25.53
N GLY A 81 55.37 70.70 -24.86
CA GLY A 81 56.15 69.57 -24.36
C GLY A 81 55.33 68.64 -23.47
N ALA A 82 55.62 67.34 -23.52
CA ALA A 82 54.90 66.31 -22.77
C ALA A 82 54.90 66.56 -21.24
N ALA A 83 55.98 67.15 -20.69
CA ALA A 83 56.05 67.57 -19.29
C ALA A 83 55.09 68.73 -19.00
N SER A 84 55.01 69.72 -19.88
CA SER A 84 54.09 70.85 -19.75
C SER A 84 52.62 70.44 -19.86
N VAL A 85 52.30 69.49 -20.74
CA VAL A 85 50.96 68.89 -20.81
C VAL A 85 50.56 68.24 -19.48
N SER A 86 51.47 67.53 -18.82
CA SER A 86 51.19 66.90 -17.53
C SER A 86 50.90 67.92 -16.40
N GLY A 87 51.38 69.15 -16.54
CA GLY A 87 51.16 70.25 -15.58
C GLY A 87 49.88 71.06 -15.80
N LEU A 88 49.09 70.78 -16.84
CA LEU A 88 47.81 71.47 -17.08
C LEU A 88 46.82 71.22 -15.95
N THR A 89 46.03 72.21 -15.55
CA THR A 89 44.97 71.97 -14.56
C THR A 89 43.75 71.32 -15.22
N ALA A 90 42.94 70.60 -14.43
CA ALA A 90 41.65 70.07 -14.90
C ALA A 90 40.75 71.19 -15.49
N LYS A 91 40.79 72.38 -14.88
CA LYS A 91 40.06 73.57 -15.37
C LYS A 91 40.51 73.98 -16.78
N GLN A 92 41.82 74.00 -17.03
CA GLN A 92 42.37 74.30 -18.34
C GLN A 92 42.03 73.25 -19.39
N MET A 93 42.01 71.96 -19.01
CA MET A 93 41.56 70.90 -19.92
C MET A 93 40.09 71.07 -20.33
N GLY A 94 39.24 71.55 -19.41
CA GLY A 94 37.84 71.86 -19.70
C GLY A 94 37.61 73.06 -20.62
N TRP A 95 38.63 73.90 -20.84
CA TRP A 95 38.55 75.06 -21.74
C TRP A 95 38.82 74.71 -23.20
N LEU A 96 39.44 73.56 -23.47
CA LEU A 96 39.86 73.18 -24.81
C LEU A 96 38.65 72.87 -25.71
N SER A 97 38.76 73.23 -26.98
CA SER A 97 37.82 72.87 -28.04
C SER A 97 38.23 71.56 -28.73
N ALA A 98 37.33 71.01 -29.55
CA ALA A 98 37.63 69.84 -30.40
C ALA A 98 38.84 70.09 -31.32
N GLY A 99 38.94 71.31 -31.87
CA GLY A 99 40.06 71.72 -32.73
C GLY A 99 41.39 71.66 -31.99
N GLN A 100 41.46 72.15 -30.74
CA GLN A 100 42.67 72.05 -29.93
C GLN A 100 42.99 70.62 -29.50
N MET A 101 41.97 69.84 -29.11
CA MET A 101 42.16 68.44 -28.74
C MET A 101 42.67 67.58 -29.90
N SER A 102 42.35 67.93 -31.15
CA SER A 102 42.92 67.25 -32.34
C SER A 102 44.44 67.42 -32.48
N GLY A 103 45.02 68.43 -31.83
CA GLY A 103 46.47 68.66 -31.76
C GLY A 103 47.20 67.75 -30.78
N PHE A 104 46.50 67.08 -29.85
CA PHE A 104 47.14 66.17 -28.89
C PHE A 104 47.66 64.91 -29.59
N THR A 105 48.92 64.60 -29.32
CA THR A 105 49.63 63.45 -29.90
C THR A 105 49.59 62.23 -28.98
N ASN A 106 49.89 61.05 -29.53
CA ASN A 106 50.05 59.81 -28.76
C ASN A 106 51.26 59.81 -27.79
N LYS A 107 52.12 60.83 -27.84
CA LYS A 107 53.20 61.06 -26.85
C LYS A 107 52.75 61.93 -25.68
N GLN A 108 51.76 62.80 -25.90
CA GLN A 108 51.23 63.72 -24.90
C GLN A 108 50.07 63.11 -24.10
N VAL A 109 49.14 62.43 -24.78
CA VAL A 109 47.96 61.83 -24.11
C VAL A 109 48.33 60.91 -22.94
N PRO A 110 49.32 60.01 -23.03
CA PRO A 110 49.71 59.15 -21.91
C PRO A 110 50.29 59.91 -20.69
N LYS A 111 50.62 61.20 -20.83
CA LYS A 111 51.11 62.06 -19.74
C LYS A 111 50.01 62.80 -18.99
N LEU A 112 48.77 62.74 -19.49
CA LEU A 112 47.64 63.34 -18.80
C LEU A 112 47.29 62.55 -17.54
N SER A 113 46.92 63.23 -16.46
CA SER A 113 46.32 62.59 -15.29
C SER A 113 44.88 62.14 -15.58
N THR A 114 44.37 61.22 -14.78
CA THR A 114 42.96 60.80 -14.85
C THR A 114 41.99 61.97 -14.61
N ALA A 115 42.34 62.90 -13.73
CA ALA A 115 41.56 64.11 -13.48
C ALA A 115 41.52 65.04 -14.71
N GLN A 116 42.64 65.18 -15.43
CA GLN A 116 42.69 65.94 -16.68
C GLN A 116 41.83 65.30 -17.77
N ILE A 117 41.90 63.96 -17.94
CA ILE A 117 41.07 63.23 -18.90
C ILE A 117 39.58 63.42 -18.60
N ALA A 118 39.17 63.25 -17.35
CA ALA A 118 37.77 63.40 -16.94
C ALA A 118 37.23 64.83 -17.13
N ALA A 119 38.10 65.84 -17.08
CA ALA A 119 37.73 67.25 -17.20
C ALA A 119 37.54 67.73 -18.66
N VAL A 120 38.02 66.99 -19.66
CA VAL A 120 37.80 67.33 -21.07
C VAL A 120 36.31 67.24 -21.39
N SER A 121 35.73 68.29 -21.96
CA SER A 121 34.32 68.26 -22.36
C SER A 121 34.05 67.17 -23.41
N ALA A 122 32.84 66.61 -23.45
CA ALA A 122 32.50 65.59 -24.44
C ALA A 122 32.72 66.06 -25.90
N ALA A 123 32.41 67.33 -26.18
CA ALA A 123 32.63 67.94 -27.49
C ALA A 123 34.12 68.09 -27.82
N ALA A 124 34.97 68.40 -26.84
CA ALA A 124 36.40 68.50 -27.07
C ALA A 124 37.05 67.11 -27.20
N PHE A 125 36.61 66.15 -26.38
CA PHE A 125 37.12 64.79 -26.37
C PHE A 125 36.93 64.08 -27.72
N SER A 126 35.82 64.34 -28.42
CA SER A 126 35.58 63.81 -29.77
C SER A 126 36.50 64.38 -30.86
N GLY A 127 37.28 65.41 -30.55
CA GLY A 127 38.33 65.95 -31.42
C GLY A 127 39.65 65.16 -31.40
N LEU A 128 39.85 64.25 -30.43
CA LEU A 128 41.05 63.41 -30.38
C LEU A 128 41.18 62.53 -31.62
N SER A 129 42.41 62.32 -32.10
CA SER A 129 42.67 61.33 -33.15
C SER A 129 42.53 59.90 -32.61
N ALA A 130 42.19 58.94 -33.49
CA ALA A 130 42.12 57.52 -33.13
C ALA A 130 43.46 57.00 -32.54
N THR A 131 44.60 57.45 -33.07
CA THR A 131 45.92 57.08 -32.57
C THR A 131 46.19 57.64 -31.16
N ALA A 132 45.77 58.88 -30.89
CA ALA A 132 45.90 59.48 -29.57
C ALA A 132 45.00 58.76 -28.55
N LEU A 133 43.76 58.44 -28.94
CA LEU A 133 42.83 57.70 -28.10
C LEU A 133 43.31 56.28 -27.79
N ALA A 134 43.84 55.56 -28.78
CA ALA A 134 44.42 54.23 -28.60
C ALA A 134 45.66 54.23 -27.68
N SER A 135 46.28 55.39 -27.45
CA SER A 135 47.42 55.53 -26.54
C SER A 135 47.05 55.75 -25.08
N LEU A 136 45.76 55.88 -24.75
CA LEU A 136 45.30 55.99 -23.36
C LEU A 136 45.75 54.77 -22.56
N THR A 137 46.31 55.02 -21.38
CA THR A 137 46.59 53.97 -20.40
C THR A 137 45.28 53.38 -19.86
N ALA A 138 45.35 52.22 -19.20
CA ALA A 138 44.18 51.61 -18.56
C ALA A 138 43.54 52.55 -17.52
N ALA A 139 44.35 53.23 -16.70
CA ALA A 139 43.87 54.17 -15.70
C ALA A 139 43.18 55.39 -16.32
N GLN A 140 43.72 55.93 -17.42
CA GLN A 140 43.11 57.04 -18.15
C GLN A 140 41.82 56.62 -18.85
N THR A 141 41.80 55.42 -19.44
CA THR A 141 40.59 54.87 -20.06
C THR A 141 39.46 54.68 -19.03
N ALA A 142 39.80 54.24 -17.82
CA ALA A 142 38.84 54.15 -16.71
C ALA A 142 38.28 55.53 -16.28
N ALA A 143 39.04 56.61 -16.51
CA ALA A 143 38.64 57.97 -16.21
C ALA A 143 37.80 58.64 -17.31
N VAL A 144 37.66 58.00 -18.48
CA VAL A 144 36.77 58.48 -19.54
C VAL A 144 35.33 58.44 -19.02
N THR A 145 34.61 59.55 -19.20
CA THR A 145 33.26 59.73 -18.64
C THR A 145 32.17 59.22 -19.58
N ALA A 146 31.01 58.92 -19.02
CA ALA A 146 29.81 58.56 -19.77
C ALA A 146 29.42 59.62 -20.84
N ALA A 147 29.62 60.90 -20.52
CA ALA A 147 29.35 62.00 -21.46
C ALA A 147 30.33 61.98 -22.65
N GLN A 148 31.61 61.71 -22.41
CA GLN A 148 32.62 61.59 -23.46
C GLN A 148 32.30 60.41 -24.38
N ILE A 149 31.95 59.24 -23.84
CA ILE A 149 31.55 58.06 -24.65
C ILE A 149 30.36 58.39 -25.57
N ARG A 150 29.32 59.06 -25.05
CA ARG A 150 28.15 59.47 -25.88
C ARG A 150 28.50 60.45 -26.99
N GLY A 151 29.54 61.27 -26.80
CA GLY A 151 29.98 62.27 -27.78
C GLY A 151 30.86 61.72 -28.90
N MET A 152 31.30 60.45 -28.82
CA MET A 152 32.24 59.87 -29.79
C MET A 152 31.54 59.31 -31.03
N SER A 153 32.25 59.35 -32.16
CA SER A 153 31.85 58.62 -33.37
C SER A 153 32.15 57.11 -33.23
N LYS A 154 31.54 56.30 -34.10
CA LYS A 154 31.81 54.85 -34.16
C LYS A 154 33.30 54.54 -34.37
N SER A 155 33.95 55.23 -35.29
CA SER A 155 35.38 55.01 -35.59
C SER A 155 36.29 55.38 -34.42
N LEU A 156 35.98 56.45 -33.69
CA LEU A 156 36.72 56.80 -32.48
C LEU A 156 36.49 55.80 -31.36
N PHE A 157 35.23 55.39 -31.13
CA PHE A 157 34.93 54.38 -30.11
C PHE A 157 35.68 53.06 -30.38
N GLN A 158 35.84 52.67 -31.64
CA GLN A 158 36.57 51.46 -32.00
C GLN A 158 38.08 51.52 -31.68
N ALA A 159 38.64 52.70 -31.43
CA ALA A 159 40.03 52.87 -31.02
C ALA A 159 40.25 52.83 -29.49
N ILE A 160 39.18 52.80 -28.67
CA ILE A 160 39.30 52.76 -27.20
C ILE A 160 39.45 51.34 -26.65
N GLN A 161 40.19 51.21 -25.55
CA GLN A 161 40.36 49.96 -24.81
C GLN A 161 39.11 49.65 -23.96
N VAL A 162 38.10 49.01 -24.56
CA VAL A 162 36.80 48.71 -23.90
C VAL A 162 36.96 48.01 -22.55
N ASN A 163 37.96 47.14 -22.40
CA ASN A 163 38.21 46.42 -21.14
C ASN A 163 38.56 47.32 -19.94
N ALA A 164 39.12 48.50 -20.21
CA ALA A 164 39.54 49.44 -19.17
C ALA A 164 38.46 50.46 -18.80
N LEU A 165 37.29 50.45 -19.45
CA LEU A 165 36.21 51.38 -19.13
C LEU A 165 35.64 51.14 -17.71
N SER A 166 35.27 52.24 -17.06
CA SER A 166 34.47 52.21 -15.84
C SER A 166 33.05 51.73 -16.13
N THR A 167 32.32 51.25 -15.12
CA THR A 167 30.94 50.78 -15.28
C THR A 167 30.02 51.88 -15.81
N SER A 168 30.19 53.12 -15.36
CA SER A 168 29.37 54.26 -15.83
C SER A 168 29.68 54.65 -17.27
N ALA A 169 30.94 54.58 -17.70
CA ALA A 169 31.32 54.79 -19.09
C ALA A 169 30.82 53.66 -20.00
N LEU A 170 30.91 52.41 -19.52
CA LEU A 170 30.39 51.25 -20.22
C LEU A 170 28.88 51.35 -20.40
N ALA A 171 28.14 51.81 -19.39
CA ALA A 171 26.69 52.07 -19.45
C ALA A 171 26.28 53.12 -20.52
N ALA A 172 27.23 53.93 -20.99
CA ALA A 172 27.01 54.93 -22.03
C ALA A 172 27.34 54.43 -23.46
N VAL A 173 27.87 53.22 -23.60
CA VAL A 173 28.24 52.63 -24.89
C VAL A 173 26.99 52.31 -25.71
N ASN A 174 27.00 52.75 -26.98
CA ASN A 174 26.09 52.26 -27.99
C ASN A 174 26.59 50.90 -28.49
N GLY A 175 25.84 49.83 -28.21
CA GLY A 175 26.21 48.46 -28.60
C GLY A 175 26.53 48.30 -30.09
N ALA A 176 25.88 49.07 -30.97
CA ALA A 176 26.13 49.05 -32.42
C ALA A 176 27.50 49.60 -32.84
N TYR A 177 28.25 50.21 -31.91
CA TYR A 177 29.59 50.73 -32.17
C TYR A 177 30.69 49.70 -31.87
N LEU A 178 30.38 48.65 -31.11
CA LEU A 178 31.32 47.55 -30.85
C LEU A 178 31.68 46.84 -32.16
N SER A 179 32.97 46.59 -32.37
CA SER A 179 33.45 45.73 -33.47
C SER A 179 33.56 44.26 -33.02
N ALA A 180 33.54 43.33 -33.97
CA ALA A 180 33.77 41.91 -33.69
C ALA A 180 35.09 41.67 -32.94
N ALA A 181 36.15 42.41 -33.29
CA ALA A 181 37.44 42.34 -32.61
C ALA A 181 37.37 42.85 -31.16
N GLN A 182 36.66 43.96 -30.90
CA GLN A 182 36.46 44.45 -29.53
C GLN A 182 35.68 43.44 -28.70
N ILE A 183 34.57 42.91 -29.23
CA ILE A 183 33.75 41.88 -28.57
C ILE A 183 34.59 40.64 -28.25
N ALA A 184 35.36 40.15 -29.22
CA ALA A 184 36.25 39.01 -29.03
C ALA A 184 37.39 39.28 -28.03
N SER A 185 37.80 40.54 -27.85
CA SER A 185 38.83 40.92 -26.88
C SER A 185 38.30 41.20 -25.48
N MET A 186 36.96 41.25 -25.28
CA MET A 186 36.37 41.61 -24.00
C MET A 186 36.65 40.54 -22.94
N THR A 187 37.08 40.96 -21.76
CA THR A 187 37.22 40.08 -20.60
C THR A 187 35.88 39.83 -19.92
N TRP A 188 35.77 38.73 -19.16
CA TRP A 188 34.58 38.44 -18.37
C TRP A 188 34.23 39.50 -17.34
N ALA A 189 35.24 40.12 -16.74
CA ALA A 189 35.05 41.25 -15.84
C ALA A 189 34.39 42.46 -16.53
N THR A 190 34.58 42.62 -17.85
CA THR A 190 33.96 43.69 -18.63
C THR A 190 32.56 43.33 -19.08
N VAL A 191 32.34 42.09 -19.56
CA VAL A 191 31.00 41.61 -19.92
C VAL A 191 30.05 41.66 -18.73
N GLY A 192 30.51 41.30 -17.52
CA GLY A 192 29.71 41.37 -16.30
C GLY A 192 29.31 42.78 -15.85
N LYS A 193 29.92 43.84 -16.41
CA LYS A 193 29.54 45.24 -16.14
C LYS A 193 28.44 45.75 -17.08
N LEU A 194 28.08 45.02 -18.13
CA LEU A 194 27.03 45.42 -19.09
C LEU A 194 25.65 45.31 -18.46
N SER A 195 24.76 46.26 -18.72
CA SER A 195 23.33 46.09 -18.40
C SER A 195 22.69 45.01 -19.29
N ALA A 196 21.51 44.52 -18.92
CA ALA A 196 20.76 43.54 -19.70
C ALA A 196 20.52 44.02 -21.14
N ASP A 197 20.09 45.26 -21.31
CA ASP A 197 19.82 45.86 -22.63
C ASP A 197 21.10 46.01 -23.46
N GLN A 198 22.20 46.40 -22.83
CA GLN A 198 23.49 46.55 -23.51
C GLN A 198 24.07 45.21 -23.95
N PHE A 199 23.99 44.20 -23.09
CA PHE A 199 24.40 42.86 -23.44
C PHE A 199 23.58 42.36 -24.63
N LYS A 200 22.24 42.44 -24.55
CA LYS A 200 21.33 42.01 -25.61
C LYS A 200 21.60 42.71 -26.95
N ALA A 201 21.79 44.03 -26.93
CA ALA A 201 22.09 44.80 -28.14
C ALA A 201 23.48 44.50 -28.70
N GLY A 202 24.48 44.25 -27.83
CA GLY A 202 25.85 43.96 -28.23
C GLY A 202 26.08 42.54 -28.76
N VAL A 203 25.27 41.57 -28.34
CA VAL A 203 25.40 40.16 -28.79
C VAL A 203 24.52 39.80 -29.97
N ALA A 204 23.56 40.64 -30.34
CA ALA A 204 22.71 40.42 -31.51
C ALA A 204 23.55 40.31 -32.80
N GLY A 205 23.45 39.17 -33.48
CA GLY A 205 24.18 38.90 -34.72
C GLY A 205 25.62 38.41 -34.54
N VAL A 206 26.14 38.30 -33.31
CA VAL A 206 27.58 38.03 -33.07
C VAL A 206 27.86 37.03 -31.96
N PHE A 207 26.87 36.58 -31.19
CA PHE A 207 27.10 35.67 -30.05
C PHE A 207 27.71 34.34 -30.51
N HIS A 208 27.27 33.83 -31.66
CA HIS A 208 27.84 32.64 -32.30
C HIS A 208 29.29 32.79 -32.78
N THR A 209 29.85 34.01 -32.83
CA THR A 209 31.24 34.25 -33.23
C THR A 209 32.24 34.09 -32.07
N LEU A 210 31.75 33.97 -30.84
CA LEU A 210 32.58 33.75 -29.65
C LEU A 210 33.25 32.37 -29.67
N SER A 211 34.44 32.23 -29.10
CA SER A 211 35.01 30.90 -28.88
C SER A 211 34.19 30.08 -27.87
N ALA A 212 34.36 28.76 -27.84
CA ALA A 212 33.69 27.90 -26.86
C ALA A 212 34.02 28.33 -25.42
N ASP A 213 35.28 28.61 -25.11
CA ASP A 213 35.70 29.11 -23.79
C ASP A 213 35.01 30.46 -23.44
N GLN A 214 34.81 31.30 -24.46
CA GLN A 214 34.06 32.54 -24.33
C GLN A 214 32.54 32.33 -24.24
N VAL A 215 31.98 31.17 -24.53
CA VAL A 215 30.56 30.92 -24.21
C VAL A 215 30.44 30.36 -22.80
N GLY A 216 31.37 29.50 -22.39
CA GLY A 216 31.39 28.89 -21.05
C GLY A 216 31.55 29.89 -19.90
N GLY A 217 32.20 31.03 -20.13
CA GLY A 217 32.37 32.07 -19.10
C GLY A 217 31.27 33.13 -19.00
N VAL A 218 30.24 33.12 -19.89
CA VAL A 218 29.12 34.07 -19.83
C VAL A 218 28.32 33.85 -18.54
N ALA A 219 27.91 34.92 -17.85
CA ALA A 219 27.07 34.74 -16.68
C ALA A 219 25.71 34.10 -17.05
N ALA A 220 25.17 33.22 -16.20
CA ALA A 220 23.89 32.56 -16.43
C ALA A 220 22.74 33.55 -16.74
N ALA A 221 22.67 34.66 -16.01
CA ALA A 221 21.68 35.71 -16.24
C ALA A 221 21.79 36.36 -17.63
N GLN A 222 22.98 36.40 -18.23
CA GLN A 222 23.20 36.95 -19.56
C GLN A 222 22.83 35.95 -20.66
N ILE A 223 23.04 34.64 -20.44
CA ILE A 223 22.58 33.59 -21.36
C ILE A 223 21.05 33.64 -21.56
N ALA A 224 20.28 33.93 -20.51
CA ALA A 224 18.83 34.12 -20.61
C ALA A 224 18.40 35.26 -21.54
N LEU A 225 19.29 36.22 -21.83
CA LEU A 225 19.03 37.37 -22.69
C LEU A 225 19.41 37.13 -24.16
N VAL A 226 20.09 36.03 -24.48
CA VAL A 226 20.52 35.68 -25.83
C VAL A 226 19.30 35.34 -26.70
N PRO A 227 19.06 36.04 -27.83
CA PRO A 227 17.93 35.77 -28.71
C PRO A 227 17.93 34.33 -29.24
N THR A 228 16.74 33.78 -29.50
CA THR A 228 16.60 32.42 -30.04
C THR A 228 17.31 32.21 -31.38
N THR A 229 17.40 33.26 -32.22
CA THR A 229 18.15 33.24 -33.49
C THR A 229 19.65 33.05 -33.28
N GLU A 230 20.22 33.61 -32.21
CA GLU A 230 21.63 33.40 -31.86
C GLU A 230 21.85 32.01 -31.24
N ILE A 231 20.93 31.54 -30.39
CA ILE A 231 21.00 30.16 -29.85
C ILE A 231 20.97 29.13 -30.99
N ALA A 232 20.11 29.33 -31.99
CA ALA A 232 20.03 28.49 -33.18
C ALA A 232 21.29 28.56 -34.07
N ALA A 233 22.11 29.61 -33.95
CA ALA A 233 23.36 29.77 -34.68
C ALA A 233 24.60 29.21 -33.95
N LEU A 234 24.47 28.79 -32.68
CA LEU A 234 25.59 28.24 -31.91
C LEU A 234 26.11 26.92 -32.48
N THR A 235 27.41 26.72 -32.45
CA THR A 235 28.05 25.44 -32.76
C THR A 235 27.87 24.45 -31.61
N THR A 236 28.01 23.14 -31.90
CA THR A 236 27.97 22.09 -30.87
C THR A 236 29.09 22.25 -29.84
N ALA A 237 30.27 22.76 -30.24
CA ALA A 237 31.37 23.04 -29.33
C ALA A 237 31.01 24.15 -28.31
N GLN A 238 30.32 25.19 -28.74
CA GLN A 238 29.84 26.26 -27.85
C GLN A 238 28.71 25.78 -26.93
N ILE A 239 27.84 24.87 -27.38
CA ILE A 239 26.80 24.30 -26.51
C ILE A 239 27.41 23.36 -25.46
N ALA A 240 28.41 22.56 -25.84
CA ALA A 240 29.01 21.54 -24.97
C ALA A 240 29.76 22.10 -23.74
N VAL A 241 30.20 23.36 -23.80
CA VAL A 241 30.89 24.05 -22.69
C VAL A 241 29.94 24.79 -21.73
N LEU A 242 28.63 24.83 -22.01
CA LEU A 242 27.67 25.49 -21.12
C LEU A 242 27.66 24.83 -19.74
N THR A 243 27.72 25.67 -18.71
CA THR A 243 27.68 25.28 -17.30
C THR A 243 26.25 24.97 -16.84
N ARG A 244 26.11 24.27 -15.70
CA ARG A 244 24.79 23.97 -15.11
C ARG A 244 23.93 25.22 -14.94
N ALA A 245 24.50 26.29 -14.39
CA ALA A 245 23.77 27.53 -14.13
C ALA A 245 23.25 28.16 -15.42
N GLN A 246 24.06 28.17 -16.49
CA GLN A 246 23.68 28.68 -17.80
C GLN A 246 22.59 27.82 -18.46
N VAL A 247 22.74 26.49 -18.44
CA VAL A 247 21.74 25.58 -19.02
C VAL A 247 20.39 25.72 -18.30
N GLN A 248 20.37 25.83 -16.97
CA GLN A 248 19.14 25.96 -16.19
C GLN A 248 18.46 27.32 -16.32
N THR A 249 19.13 28.33 -16.85
CA THR A 249 18.54 29.65 -17.16
C THR A 249 17.96 29.74 -18.57
N LEU A 250 18.23 28.76 -19.45
CA LEU A 250 17.63 28.71 -20.78
C LEU A 250 16.11 28.57 -20.70
N SER A 251 15.40 29.48 -21.36
CA SER A 251 13.96 29.41 -21.53
C SER A 251 13.55 28.27 -22.46
N ALA A 252 12.27 27.85 -22.38
CA ALA A 252 11.70 26.85 -23.28
C ALA A 252 11.88 27.25 -24.76
N SER A 253 11.65 28.51 -25.10
CA SER A 253 11.84 29.03 -26.46
C SER A 253 13.29 28.96 -26.95
N GLN A 254 14.28 29.12 -26.05
CA GLN A 254 15.69 28.99 -26.41
C GLN A 254 16.09 27.53 -26.61
N LEU A 255 15.60 26.61 -25.76
CA LEU A 255 15.82 25.18 -25.96
C LEU A 255 15.21 24.71 -27.30
N SER A 256 13.97 25.11 -27.60
CA SER A 256 13.29 24.71 -28.83
C SER A 256 13.81 25.42 -30.09
N ALA A 257 14.63 26.46 -29.95
CA ALA A 257 15.34 27.07 -31.06
C ALA A 257 16.56 26.25 -31.51
N MET A 258 17.05 25.33 -30.67
CA MET A 258 18.15 24.44 -31.02
C MET A 258 17.69 23.37 -32.02
N ASN A 259 18.52 23.09 -33.02
CA ASN A 259 18.33 21.93 -33.88
C ASN A 259 18.74 20.62 -33.15
N ALA A 260 18.43 19.48 -33.75
CA ALA A 260 18.70 18.16 -33.16
C ALA A 260 20.20 17.93 -32.84
N THR A 261 21.12 18.47 -33.67
CA THR A 261 22.56 18.29 -33.45
C THR A 261 23.06 19.14 -32.28
N GLN A 262 22.57 20.38 -32.15
CA GLN A 262 22.84 21.25 -31.01
C GLN A 262 22.28 20.67 -29.71
N PHE A 263 21.03 20.21 -29.74
CA PHE A 263 20.39 19.58 -28.59
C PHE A 263 21.11 18.28 -28.18
N GLY A 264 21.59 17.50 -29.16
CA GLY A 264 22.46 16.33 -28.94
C GLY A 264 23.81 16.66 -28.29
N ALA A 265 24.35 17.87 -28.49
CA ALA A 265 25.57 18.33 -27.82
C ALA A 265 25.31 18.84 -26.39
N LEU A 266 24.05 19.13 -26.03
CA LEU A 266 23.67 19.57 -24.70
C LEU A 266 23.74 18.39 -23.71
N ARG A 267 24.37 18.62 -22.56
CA ARG A 267 24.49 17.61 -21.49
C ARG A 267 23.18 17.55 -20.71
N LEU A 268 22.32 16.58 -21.01
CA LEU A 268 20.96 16.49 -20.45
C LEU A 268 20.89 16.49 -18.92
N TRP A 269 21.88 15.93 -18.23
CA TRP A 269 21.91 15.94 -16.75
C TRP A 269 22.10 17.35 -16.15
N LEU A 270 22.33 18.37 -16.98
CA LEU A 270 22.34 19.77 -16.56
C LEU A 270 20.93 20.39 -16.55
N LEU A 271 19.96 19.83 -17.29
CA LEU A 271 18.59 20.33 -17.35
C LEU A 271 17.87 20.15 -16.01
N SER A 272 17.06 21.14 -15.63
CA SER A 272 16.12 21.03 -14.52
C SER A 272 14.96 20.10 -14.85
N THR A 273 14.24 19.61 -13.83
CA THR A 273 13.02 18.81 -14.02
C THR A 273 11.93 19.57 -14.79
N THR A 274 11.82 20.89 -14.60
CA THR A 274 10.90 21.75 -15.36
C THR A 274 11.27 21.82 -16.84
N GLN A 275 12.56 21.88 -17.17
CA GLN A 275 12.99 21.87 -18.58
C GLN A 275 12.77 20.49 -19.21
N ILE A 276 12.98 19.40 -18.47
CA ILE A 276 12.70 18.04 -18.93
C ILE A 276 11.20 17.82 -19.20
N SER A 277 10.33 18.26 -18.30
CA SER A 277 8.88 18.15 -18.52
C SER A 277 8.37 19.06 -19.64
N GLY A 278 9.14 20.08 -20.03
CA GLY A 278 8.86 20.97 -21.15
C GLY A 278 9.35 20.48 -22.52
N LEU A 279 10.07 19.36 -22.60
CA LEU A 279 10.63 18.87 -23.88
C LEU A 279 9.53 18.51 -24.90
N THR A 280 9.75 18.96 -26.12
CA THR A 280 8.93 18.75 -27.31
C THR A 280 9.31 17.47 -28.06
N ALA A 281 8.49 17.08 -29.05
CA ALA A 281 8.78 15.92 -29.90
C ALA A 281 10.09 16.04 -30.68
N THR A 282 10.45 17.25 -31.14
CA THR A 282 11.70 17.50 -31.87
C THR A 282 12.92 17.28 -30.97
N GLU A 283 12.87 17.79 -29.74
CA GLU A 283 13.95 17.64 -28.77
C GLU A 283 14.10 16.18 -28.30
N ILE A 284 12.99 15.48 -28.06
CA ILE A 284 12.99 14.05 -27.70
C ILE A 284 13.54 13.19 -28.86
N ALA A 285 13.17 13.48 -30.10
CA ALA A 285 13.68 12.75 -31.28
C ALA A 285 15.20 12.93 -31.48
N ALA A 286 15.78 14.03 -30.98
CA ALA A 286 17.21 14.29 -31.03
C ALA A 286 18.03 13.51 -29.99
N LEU A 287 17.39 12.89 -28.99
CA LEU A 287 18.08 12.21 -27.90
C LEU A 287 18.70 10.89 -28.34
N THR A 288 19.94 10.66 -27.93
CA THR A 288 20.60 9.36 -28.09
C THR A 288 20.33 8.45 -26.89
N THR A 289 20.45 7.13 -27.07
CA THR A 289 20.34 6.15 -25.98
C THR A 289 21.34 6.42 -24.85
N ALA A 290 22.56 6.84 -25.21
CA ALA A 290 23.59 7.21 -24.24
C ALA A 290 23.16 8.41 -23.38
N GLN A 291 22.55 9.43 -23.98
CA GLN A 291 22.07 10.58 -23.21
C GLN A 291 20.88 10.22 -22.31
N ILE A 292 19.93 9.41 -22.80
CA ILE A 292 18.79 8.93 -22.00
C ILE A 292 19.28 8.16 -20.77
N GLY A 293 20.30 7.30 -20.94
CA GLY A 293 20.89 6.53 -19.85
C GLY A 293 21.63 7.36 -18.79
N THR A 294 21.88 8.65 -19.05
CA THR A 294 22.49 9.59 -18.08
C THR A 294 21.47 10.42 -17.29
N LEU A 295 20.18 10.30 -17.60
CA LEU A 295 19.13 11.03 -16.88
C LEU A 295 19.08 10.59 -15.42
N THR A 296 18.89 11.56 -14.54
CA THR A 296 18.69 11.29 -13.11
C THR A 296 17.28 10.79 -12.83
N LEU A 297 17.07 10.14 -11.68
CA LEU A 297 15.74 9.69 -11.25
C LEU A 297 14.70 10.82 -11.23
N ALA A 298 15.09 12.00 -10.75
CA ALA A 298 14.20 13.17 -10.72
C ALA A 298 13.83 13.66 -12.13
N GLN A 299 14.76 13.59 -13.09
CA GLN A 299 14.49 13.95 -14.48
C GLN A 299 13.59 12.92 -15.17
N ILE A 300 13.83 11.63 -14.95
CA ILE A 300 12.95 10.56 -15.47
C ILE A 300 11.55 10.72 -14.90
N ALA A 301 11.40 10.98 -13.60
CA ALA A 301 10.11 11.23 -12.97
C ALA A 301 9.38 12.47 -13.53
N ALA A 302 10.12 13.45 -14.05
CA ALA A 302 9.54 14.65 -14.66
C ALA A 302 8.99 14.42 -16.08
N LEU A 303 9.37 13.33 -16.76
CA LEU A 303 8.84 12.98 -18.07
C LEU A 303 7.39 12.47 -17.96
N SER A 304 6.47 13.11 -18.67
CA SER A 304 5.10 12.62 -18.77
C SER A 304 5.01 11.34 -19.60
N THR A 305 3.94 10.54 -19.43
CA THR A 305 3.68 9.36 -20.26
C THR A 305 3.55 9.72 -21.75
N LYS A 306 3.03 10.91 -22.07
CA LYS A 306 2.98 11.43 -23.44
C LYS A 306 4.38 11.64 -24.02
N GLN A 307 5.32 12.15 -23.23
CA GLN A 307 6.71 12.33 -23.66
C GLN A 307 7.43 10.98 -23.78
N ILE A 308 7.21 10.04 -22.86
CA ILE A 308 7.76 8.69 -22.96
C ILE A 308 7.29 7.99 -24.25
N ALA A 309 6.02 8.14 -24.62
CA ALA A 309 5.49 7.57 -25.86
C ALA A 309 6.05 8.18 -27.17
N LEU A 310 6.76 9.32 -27.09
CA LEU A 310 7.43 9.94 -28.24
C LEU A 310 8.79 9.31 -28.55
N PHE A 311 9.41 8.62 -27.60
CA PHE A 311 10.67 7.92 -27.85
C PHE A 311 10.48 6.79 -28.87
N THR A 312 11.52 6.53 -29.64
CA THR A 312 11.59 5.39 -30.56
C THR A 312 11.90 4.11 -29.79
N THR A 313 11.59 2.96 -30.39
CA THR A 313 11.92 1.64 -29.80
C THR A 313 13.41 1.46 -29.53
N ALA A 314 14.28 2.08 -30.34
CA ALA A 314 15.72 2.10 -30.11
C ALA A 314 16.09 2.96 -28.89
N GLN A 315 15.46 4.13 -28.73
CA GLN A 315 15.69 5.03 -27.60
C GLN A 315 15.18 4.45 -26.27
N ASP A 316 14.11 3.66 -26.29
CA ASP A 316 13.57 2.99 -25.09
C ASP A 316 14.63 2.15 -24.37
N ALA A 317 15.57 1.56 -25.13
CA ALA A 317 16.69 0.79 -24.56
C ALA A 317 17.68 1.63 -23.73
N GLY A 318 17.65 2.96 -23.87
CA GLY A 318 18.45 3.88 -23.05
C GLY A 318 17.90 4.08 -21.64
N PHE A 319 16.62 3.77 -21.39
CA PHE A 319 16.05 3.90 -20.04
C PHE A 319 16.50 2.76 -19.13
N LEU A 320 16.92 3.12 -17.92
CA LEU A 320 17.00 2.18 -16.81
C LEU A 320 15.58 1.88 -16.34
N VAL A 321 15.00 0.78 -16.81
CA VAL A 321 13.57 0.49 -16.61
C VAL A 321 13.18 0.46 -15.14
N ALA A 322 14.08 0.10 -14.22
CA ALA A 322 13.87 0.16 -12.76
C ALA A 322 13.51 1.55 -12.22
N GLN A 323 13.87 2.63 -12.94
CA GLN A 323 13.64 4.02 -12.55
C GLN A 323 12.32 4.59 -13.07
N LEU A 324 11.61 3.85 -13.93
CA LEU A 324 10.31 4.26 -14.46
C LEU A 324 9.18 3.97 -13.47
N SER A 325 8.21 4.87 -13.36
CA SER A 325 6.92 4.50 -12.75
C SER A 325 6.20 3.44 -13.60
N VAL A 326 5.21 2.74 -13.02
CA VAL A 326 4.36 1.78 -13.77
C VAL A 326 3.77 2.45 -15.01
N ALA A 327 3.22 3.66 -14.87
CA ALA A 327 2.61 4.39 -15.98
C ALA A 327 3.61 4.74 -17.09
N GLN A 328 4.85 5.12 -16.74
CA GLN A 328 5.90 5.40 -17.71
C GLN A 328 6.41 4.13 -18.38
N LEU A 329 6.57 3.03 -17.64
CA LEU A 329 6.95 1.72 -18.19
C LEU A 329 5.95 1.26 -19.26
N LEU A 330 4.65 1.46 -19.01
CA LEU A 330 3.58 1.11 -19.96
C LEU A 330 3.45 2.10 -21.13
N ALA A 331 4.06 3.27 -21.02
CA ALA A 331 4.11 4.24 -22.11
C ALA A 331 5.30 4.02 -23.06
N LEU A 332 6.23 3.11 -22.74
CA LEU A 332 7.34 2.76 -23.62
C LEU A 332 6.79 2.25 -24.96
N LYS A 333 7.41 2.70 -26.05
CA LYS A 333 6.93 2.38 -27.40
C LYS A 333 7.16 0.92 -27.78
N CYS A 334 8.22 0.31 -27.25
CA CYS A 334 8.47 -1.13 -27.39
C CYS A 334 7.46 -2.00 -26.62
N GLY A 335 6.73 -1.41 -25.66
CA GLY A 335 5.86 -2.13 -24.73
C GLY A 335 6.60 -3.15 -23.87
N LEU A 336 5.88 -3.88 -23.02
CA LEU A 336 6.47 -4.91 -22.16
C LEU A 336 7.09 -6.07 -22.95
N ALA A 337 6.49 -6.42 -24.09
CA ALA A 337 6.95 -7.50 -24.97
C ALA A 337 8.30 -7.20 -25.66
N GLY A 338 8.63 -5.92 -25.82
CA GLY A 338 9.88 -5.47 -26.43
C GLY A 338 11.04 -5.37 -25.44
N LEU A 339 10.81 -5.58 -24.14
CA LEU A 339 11.87 -5.57 -23.14
C LEU A 339 12.77 -6.79 -23.27
N THR A 340 14.08 -6.57 -23.14
CA THR A 340 15.08 -7.65 -23.09
C THR A 340 15.03 -8.37 -21.74
N LYS A 341 15.51 -9.62 -21.68
CA LYS A 341 15.60 -10.38 -20.42
C LYS A 341 16.37 -9.63 -19.32
N THR A 342 17.41 -8.87 -19.68
CA THR A 342 18.17 -8.04 -18.75
C THR A 342 17.34 -6.89 -18.20
N GLN A 343 16.55 -6.21 -19.04
CA GLN A 343 15.64 -5.16 -18.59
C GLN A 343 14.53 -5.73 -17.72
N VAL A 344 13.96 -6.88 -18.10
CA VAL A 344 12.92 -7.53 -17.28
C VAL A 344 13.47 -7.89 -15.90
N ALA A 345 14.71 -8.39 -15.79
CA ALA A 345 15.35 -8.67 -14.51
C ALA A 345 15.57 -7.42 -13.62
N GLN A 346 15.56 -6.21 -14.20
CA GLN A 346 15.68 -4.95 -13.46
C GLN A 346 14.33 -4.40 -12.96
N LEU A 347 13.20 -4.96 -13.38
CA LEU A 347 11.88 -4.49 -12.94
C LEU A 347 11.71 -4.69 -11.43
N SER A 348 11.28 -3.62 -10.76
CA SER A 348 11.02 -3.62 -9.32
C SER A 348 9.71 -4.33 -8.95
N ALA A 349 9.58 -4.72 -7.69
CA ALA A 349 8.36 -5.33 -7.15
C ALA A 349 7.13 -4.44 -7.34
N ALA A 350 7.28 -3.13 -7.17
CA ALA A 350 6.20 -2.17 -7.40
C ALA A 350 5.78 -2.11 -8.87
N GLN A 351 6.74 -2.24 -9.80
CA GLN A 351 6.43 -2.25 -11.23
C GLN A 351 5.68 -3.50 -11.65
N ILE A 352 6.12 -4.68 -11.21
CA ILE A 352 5.47 -5.96 -11.52
C ILE A 352 4.11 -6.08 -10.81
N GLY A 353 4.04 -5.75 -9.52
CA GLY A 353 2.80 -5.82 -8.74
C GLY A 353 1.75 -4.78 -9.15
N GLY A 354 2.19 -3.67 -9.75
CA GLY A 354 1.31 -2.64 -10.32
C GLY A 354 0.77 -2.95 -11.72
N LEU A 355 1.18 -4.04 -12.36
CA LEU A 355 0.62 -4.43 -13.67
C LEU A 355 -0.80 -4.96 -13.51
N SER A 356 -1.70 -4.49 -14.37
CA SER A 356 -3.06 -5.06 -14.46
C SER A 356 -3.06 -6.36 -15.25
N ALA A 357 -4.12 -7.15 -15.07
CA ALA A 357 -4.36 -8.35 -15.85
C ALA A 357 -4.45 -8.10 -17.36
N ALA A 358 -5.17 -7.06 -17.76
CA ALA A 358 -5.29 -6.66 -19.16
C ALA A 358 -3.92 -6.36 -19.76
N THR A 359 -3.06 -5.66 -19.00
CA THR A 359 -1.68 -5.38 -19.42
C THR A 359 -0.84 -6.65 -19.53
N LEU A 360 -0.92 -7.58 -18.58
CA LEU A 360 -0.19 -8.85 -18.63
C LEU A 360 -0.68 -9.78 -19.75
N THR A 361 -1.97 -9.71 -20.09
CA THR A 361 -2.57 -10.48 -21.19
C THR A 361 -2.26 -9.88 -22.56
N ALA A 362 -2.23 -8.55 -22.65
CA ALA A 362 -1.78 -7.83 -23.84
C ALA A 362 -0.26 -7.91 -24.03
N ALA A 363 0.51 -8.09 -22.95
CA ALA A 363 1.92 -8.42 -23.03
C ALA A 363 2.08 -9.79 -23.68
N ALA A 364 3.03 -9.89 -24.63
CA ALA A 364 3.28 -11.15 -25.30
C ALA A 364 3.73 -12.24 -24.30
N ALA A 365 3.43 -13.51 -24.61
CA ALA A 365 3.88 -14.66 -23.83
C ALA A 365 5.40 -14.66 -23.55
N THR A 366 6.18 -13.98 -24.40
CA THR A 366 7.62 -13.75 -24.23
C THR A 366 7.96 -12.95 -22.97
N PHE A 367 7.16 -11.94 -22.58
CA PHE A 367 7.38 -11.19 -21.35
C PHE A 367 7.20 -12.08 -20.13
N LEU A 368 6.06 -12.79 -20.05
CA LEU A 368 5.79 -13.73 -18.95
C LEU A 368 6.85 -14.84 -18.88
N ALA A 369 7.30 -15.38 -20.02
CA ALA A 369 8.37 -16.38 -20.07
C ALA A 369 9.74 -15.85 -19.62
N SER A 370 9.94 -14.53 -19.62
CA SER A 370 11.20 -13.90 -19.18
C SER A 370 11.26 -13.61 -17.67
N LEU A 371 10.13 -13.64 -16.96
CA LEU A 371 10.06 -13.44 -15.52
C LEU A 371 10.69 -14.62 -14.77
N ASN A 372 11.42 -14.32 -13.70
CA ASN A 372 11.91 -15.35 -12.77
C ASN A 372 10.86 -15.70 -11.69
N ALA A 373 11.15 -16.71 -10.86
CA ALA A 373 10.26 -17.15 -9.78
C ALA A 373 9.85 -16.01 -8.83
N SER A 374 10.81 -15.21 -8.36
CA SER A 374 10.52 -14.09 -7.46
C SER A 374 9.60 -13.05 -8.11
N GLN A 375 9.78 -12.77 -9.39
CA GLN A 375 8.95 -11.80 -10.12
C GLN A 375 7.55 -12.34 -10.39
N ILE A 376 7.39 -13.65 -10.65
CA ILE A 376 6.07 -14.27 -10.72
C ILE A 376 5.32 -14.08 -9.40
N GLY A 377 5.97 -14.30 -8.25
CA GLY A 377 5.37 -14.09 -6.94
C GLY A 377 5.00 -12.63 -6.63
N GLN A 378 5.55 -11.67 -7.36
CA GLN A 378 5.23 -10.24 -7.22
C GLN A 378 3.99 -9.82 -8.02
N ILE A 379 3.52 -10.62 -8.98
CA ILE A 379 2.27 -10.34 -9.70
C ILE A 379 1.12 -10.32 -8.68
N SER A 380 0.28 -9.29 -8.69
CA SER A 380 -0.83 -9.23 -7.73
C SER A 380 -1.80 -10.40 -7.92
N ALA A 381 -2.40 -10.88 -6.84
CA ALA A 381 -3.36 -11.98 -6.89
C ALA A 381 -4.56 -11.66 -7.81
N ALA A 382 -5.01 -10.40 -7.82
CA ALA A 382 -6.05 -9.91 -8.73
C ALA A 382 -5.63 -10.02 -10.20
N ALA A 383 -4.43 -9.54 -10.56
CA ALA A 383 -3.93 -9.64 -11.93
C ALA A 383 -3.70 -11.09 -12.35
N PHE A 384 -3.27 -11.94 -11.42
CA PHE A 384 -3.05 -13.37 -11.65
C PHE A 384 -4.37 -14.12 -11.92
N SER A 385 -5.46 -13.78 -11.22
CA SER A 385 -6.79 -14.41 -11.40
C SER A 385 -7.48 -14.14 -12.74
N GLU A 386 -6.91 -13.27 -13.56
CA GLU A 386 -7.44 -12.92 -14.88
C GLU A 386 -6.53 -13.39 -16.03
N LEU A 387 -5.39 -14.03 -15.73
CA LEU A 387 -4.55 -14.66 -16.75
C LEU A 387 -5.29 -15.80 -17.45
N SER A 388 -5.09 -15.95 -18.75
CA SER A 388 -5.69 -17.07 -19.49
C SER A 388 -5.07 -18.42 -19.08
N ALA A 389 -5.86 -19.50 -19.18
CA ALA A 389 -5.36 -20.85 -18.94
C ALA A 389 -4.19 -21.21 -19.86
N THR A 390 -4.15 -20.68 -21.09
CA THR A 390 -3.03 -20.84 -22.02
C THR A 390 -1.73 -20.26 -21.45
N LEU A 391 -1.77 -19.05 -20.89
CA LEU A 391 -0.60 -18.42 -20.27
C LEU A 391 -0.16 -19.16 -19.01
N LEU A 392 -1.10 -19.59 -18.17
CA LEU A 392 -0.81 -20.38 -16.97
C LEU A 392 -0.16 -21.72 -17.32
N ASN A 393 -0.64 -22.39 -18.37
CA ASN A 393 -0.03 -23.63 -18.89
C ASN A 393 1.38 -23.41 -19.45
N GLY A 394 1.67 -22.21 -19.98
CA GLY A 394 2.98 -21.83 -20.51
C GLY A 394 4.05 -21.53 -19.45
N LEU A 395 3.71 -21.41 -18.17
CA LEU A 395 4.69 -21.15 -17.11
C LEU A 395 5.71 -22.29 -16.98
N THR A 396 6.96 -21.98 -16.69
CA THR A 396 8.01 -22.99 -16.46
C THR A 396 7.95 -23.54 -15.03
N ALA A 397 8.59 -24.69 -14.77
CA ALA A 397 8.66 -25.26 -13.42
C ALA A 397 9.32 -24.30 -12.41
N ALA A 398 10.37 -23.58 -12.83
CA ALA A 398 11.02 -22.57 -12.00
C ALA A 398 10.06 -21.41 -11.65
N GLN A 399 9.27 -20.94 -12.60
CA GLN A 399 8.28 -19.89 -12.38
C GLN A 399 7.16 -20.31 -11.42
N ILE A 400 6.72 -21.57 -11.51
CA ILE A 400 5.71 -22.13 -10.62
C ILE A 400 6.19 -22.15 -9.17
N GLY A 401 7.47 -22.43 -8.92
CA GLY A 401 8.07 -22.36 -7.58
C GLY A 401 8.00 -20.97 -6.94
N GLY A 402 7.72 -19.93 -7.73
CA GLY A 402 7.51 -18.56 -7.25
C GLY A 402 6.05 -18.15 -7.05
N ILE A 403 5.08 -18.97 -7.48
CA ILE A 403 3.66 -18.69 -7.26
C ILE A 403 3.39 -18.70 -5.75
N THR A 404 2.55 -17.77 -5.28
CA THR A 404 2.20 -17.63 -3.87
C THR A 404 0.85 -18.29 -3.54
N GLN A 405 0.59 -18.48 -2.24
CA GLN A 405 -0.72 -18.94 -1.75
C GLN A 405 -1.86 -18.02 -2.20
N ALA A 406 -1.68 -16.71 -2.06
CA ALA A 406 -2.68 -15.71 -2.45
C ALA A 406 -3.01 -15.79 -3.96
N GLN A 407 -2.00 -15.96 -4.81
CA GLN A 407 -2.20 -16.14 -6.26
C GLN A 407 -2.94 -17.45 -6.58
N THR A 408 -2.57 -18.54 -5.90
CA THR A 408 -3.22 -19.84 -6.07
C THR A 408 -4.69 -19.80 -5.66
N GLN A 409 -5.00 -19.16 -4.53
CA GLN A 409 -6.37 -18.99 -4.02
C GLN A 409 -7.19 -17.99 -4.85
N ALA A 410 -6.52 -17.09 -5.59
CA ALA A 410 -7.19 -16.17 -6.49
C ALA A 410 -7.65 -16.85 -7.80
N LEU A 411 -7.02 -17.96 -8.21
CA LEU A 411 -7.42 -18.71 -9.42
C LEU A 411 -8.91 -18.98 -9.45
N THR A 412 -9.52 -18.75 -10.61
CA THR A 412 -10.94 -19.00 -10.87
C THR A 412 -11.19 -20.46 -11.22
N ALA A 413 -12.42 -20.93 -11.01
CA ALA A 413 -12.83 -22.28 -11.42
C ALA A 413 -12.58 -22.50 -12.94
N THR A 414 -12.82 -21.47 -13.76
CA THR A 414 -12.56 -21.51 -15.21
C THR A 414 -11.06 -21.61 -15.55
N GLN A 415 -10.19 -20.92 -14.81
CA GLN A 415 -8.74 -21.06 -15.01
C GLN A 415 -8.28 -22.47 -14.63
N VAL A 416 -8.76 -23.01 -13.49
CA VAL A 416 -8.42 -24.36 -13.03
C VAL A 416 -8.88 -25.42 -14.03
N SER A 417 -10.10 -25.31 -14.56
CA SER A 417 -10.61 -26.26 -15.56
C SER A 417 -9.81 -26.26 -16.87
N GLY A 418 -9.22 -25.12 -17.23
CA GLY A 418 -8.36 -24.97 -18.41
C GLY A 418 -6.90 -25.39 -18.20
N LEU A 419 -6.46 -25.70 -16.97
CA LEU A 419 -5.09 -26.17 -16.73
C LEU A 419 -4.90 -27.60 -17.26
N SER A 420 -3.75 -27.83 -17.91
CA SER A 420 -3.28 -29.19 -18.17
C SER A 420 -3.04 -29.94 -16.87
N THR A 421 -3.18 -31.27 -16.87
CA THR A 421 -2.93 -32.12 -15.69
C THR A 421 -1.50 -31.93 -15.17
N ALA A 422 -0.51 -31.89 -16.07
CA ALA A 422 0.88 -31.62 -15.72
C ALA A 422 1.05 -30.26 -15.02
N LYS A 423 0.35 -29.20 -15.48
CA LYS A 423 0.41 -27.88 -14.84
C LYS A 423 -0.24 -27.90 -13.46
N LEU A 424 -1.45 -28.46 -13.36
CA LEU A 424 -2.19 -28.58 -12.11
C LEU A 424 -1.36 -29.28 -11.03
N PHE A 425 -0.67 -30.37 -11.39
CA PHE A 425 0.14 -31.17 -10.45
C PHE A 425 1.47 -30.52 -10.07
N SER A 426 1.93 -29.54 -10.85
CA SER A 426 3.12 -28.76 -10.50
C SER A 426 2.83 -27.61 -9.53
N LEU A 427 1.57 -27.20 -9.40
CA LEU A 427 1.16 -26.19 -8.42
C LEU A 427 1.22 -26.76 -7.01
N ASN A 428 1.41 -25.89 -6.01
CA ASN A 428 1.28 -26.30 -4.62
C ASN A 428 -0.20 -26.50 -4.28
N THR A 429 -0.65 -27.75 -4.36
CA THR A 429 -2.04 -28.16 -4.16
C THR A 429 -2.53 -27.98 -2.72
N SER A 430 -1.62 -27.85 -1.74
CA SER A 430 -2.00 -27.58 -0.35
C SER A 430 -2.65 -26.21 -0.15
N TRP A 431 -2.47 -25.29 -1.10
CA TRP A 431 -3.06 -23.94 -1.08
C TRP A 431 -4.46 -23.88 -1.72
N PHE A 432 -4.95 -24.98 -2.31
CA PHE A 432 -6.27 -25.02 -2.96
C PHE A 432 -7.40 -25.03 -1.92
N GLY A 433 -8.44 -24.22 -2.19
CA GLY A 433 -9.70 -24.25 -1.45
C GLY A 433 -10.89 -24.66 -2.32
N ALA A 434 -12.09 -24.55 -1.76
CA ALA A 434 -13.35 -24.92 -2.41
C ALA A 434 -13.53 -24.29 -3.81
N LYS A 435 -13.11 -23.02 -3.99
CA LYS A 435 -13.18 -22.31 -5.28
C LYS A 435 -12.38 -23.00 -6.38
N GLN A 436 -11.16 -23.45 -6.09
CA GLN A 436 -10.34 -24.15 -7.07
C GLN A 436 -10.84 -25.58 -7.29
N ALA A 437 -11.28 -26.27 -6.23
CA ALA A 437 -11.84 -27.61 -6.33
C ALA A 437 -13.09 -27.65 -7.24
N ALA A 438 -13.96 -26.64 -7.17
CA ALA A 438 -15.12 -26.51 -8.05
C ALA A 438 -14.77 -26.41 -9.55
N GLY A 439 -13.55 -25.98 -9.89
CA GLY A 439 -13.06 -25.91 -11.26
C GLY A 439 -12.47 -27.21 -11.80
N LEU A 440 -12.33 -28.26 -10.99
CA LEU A 440 -11.71 -29.51 -11.44
C LEU A 440 -12.61 -30.25 -12.42
N THR A 441 -12.01 -30.69 -13.52
CA THR A 441 -12.66 -31.49 -14.55
C THR A 441 -12.57 -32.98 -14.25
N ALA A 442 -13.48 -33.77 -14.83
CA ALA A 442 -13.43 -35.22 -14.77
C ALA A 442 -12.06 -35.80 -15.17
N SER A 443 -11.48 -35.30 -16.27
CA SER A 443 -10.17 -35.76 -16.76
C SER A 443 -9.02 -35.41 -15.81
N GLN A 444 -9.09 -34.25 -15.14
CA GLN A 444 -8.08 -33.88 -14.15
C GLN A 444 -8.15 -34.76 -12.90
N ILE A 445 -9.36 -35.05 -12.39
CA ILE A 445 -9.57 -35.94 -11.23
C ILE A 445 -9.09 -37.36 -11.54
N ALA A 446 -9.50 -37.91 -12.69
CA ALA A 446 -9.11 -39.26 -13.09
C ALA A 446 -7.60 -39.42 -13.30
N ALA A 447 -6.89 -38.34 -13.65
CA ALA A 447 -5.44 -38.34 -13.84
C ALA A 447 -4.64 -38.16 -12.54
N MET A 448 -5.28 -37.84 -11.41
CA MET A 448 -4.60 -37.67 -10.11
C MET A 448 -4.22 -39.02 -9.51
N SER A 449 -3.01 -39.11 -8.96
CA SER A 449 -2.69 -40.17 -7.99
C SER A 449 -3.54 -40.03 -6.73
N VAL A 450 -3.67 -41.11 -5.96
CA VAL A 450 -4.39 -41.13 -4.68
C VAL A 450 -3.88 -40.03 -3.73
N ALA A 451 -2.55 -39.93 -3.56
CA ALA A 451 -1.95 -38.89 -2.71
C ALA A 451 -2.24 -37.45 -3.19
N GLN A 452 -2.26 -37.22 -4.50
CA GLN A 452 -2.62 -35.91 -5.08
C GLN A 452 -4.11 -35.60 -4.87
N PHE A 453 -4.97 -36.60 -5.02
CA PHE A 453 -6.40 -36.48 -4.77
C PHE A 453 -6.68 -36.16 -3.29
N ASP A 454 -6.09 -36.88 -2.35
CA ASP A 454 -6.26 -36.63 -0.92
C ASP A 454 -5.81 -35.22 -0.52
N ALA A 455 -4.65 -34.78 -1.05
CA ALA A 455 -4.07 -33.49 -0.74
C ALA A 455 -4.90 -32.29 -1.24
N LEU A 456 -5.60 -32.45 -2.37
CA LEU A 456 -6.29 -31.35 -3.08
C LEU A 456 -7.81 -31.42 -2.95
N CYS A 457 -8.39 -32.61 -3.14
CA CYS A 457 -9.84 -32.85 -3.13
C CYS A 457 -10.35 -33.26 -1.75
N GLY A 458 -9.56 -34.03 -0.97
CA GLY A 458 -10.02 -34.64 0.28
C GLY A 458 -10.52 -33.67 1.36
N ARG A 459 -10.22 -32.36 1.27
CA ARG A 459 -10.74 -31.31 2.15
C ARG A 459 -11.84 -30.43 1.52
N ASN A 460 -12.14 -30.65 0.25
CA ASN A 460 -13.01 -29.81 -0.58
C ASN A 460 -14.02 -30.65 -1.38
N LEU A 461 -14.36 -31.86 -0.91
CA LEU A 461 -15.19 -32.81 -1.66
C LEU A 461 -16.57 -32.22 -1.99
N ALA A 462 -17.17 -31.50 -1.03
CA ALA A 462 -18.44 -30.80 -1.20
C ALA A 462 -18.44 -29.77 -2.36
N ALA A 463 -17.27 -29.26 -2.74
CA ALA A 463 -17.14 -28.26 -3.79
C ALA A 463 -17.01 -28.85 -5.20
N LEU A 464 -16.74 -30.16 -5.33
CA LEU A 464 -16.59 -30.81 -6.63
C LEU A 464 -17.91 -30.82 -7.42
N SER A 465 -17.83 -30.61 -8.73
CA SER A 465 -19.02 -30.74 -9.57
C SER A 465 -19.50 -32.20 -9.64
N ALA A 466 -20.80 -32.42 -9.86
CA ALA A 466 -21.36 -33.76 -10.05
C ALA A 466 -20.67 -34.56 -11.18
N THR A 467 -20.17 -33.85 -12.20
CA THR A 467 -19.39 -34.47 -13.30
C THR A 467 -17.99 -34.90 -12.84
N ALA A 468 -17.34 -34.11 -11.98
CA ALA A 468 -16.05 -34.44 -11.40
C ALA A 468 -16.16 -35.64 -10.43
N ILE A 469 -17.24 -35.73 -9.66
CA ILE A 469 -17.52 -36.86 -8.75
C ILE A 469 -17.54 -38.20 -9.49
N LYS A 470 -18.18 -38.25 -10.65
CA LYS A 470 -18.23 -39.47 -11.50
C LYS A 470 -16.86 -39.96 -11.94
N ALA A 471 -15.85 -39.09 -11.97
CA ALA A 471 -14.51 -39.42 -12.40
C ALA A 471 -13.58 -39.83 -11.25
N ILE A 472 -14.03 -39.74 -9.99
CA ILE A 472 -13.24 -40.21 -8.84
C ILE A 472 -13.08 -41.72 -8.95
N THR A 473 -11.84 -42.18 -8.98
CA THR A 473 -11.54 -43.61 -9.07
C THR A 473 -11.86 -44.32 -7.75
N LEU A 474 -12.08 -45.63 -7.79
CA LEU A 474 -12.35 -46.41 -6.59
C LEU A 474 -11.19 -46.35 -5.58
N ASP A 475 -9.95 -46.28 -6.05
CA ASP A 475 -8.78 -46.20 -5.16
C ASP A 475 -8.63 -44.83 -4.50
N GLN A 476 -9.03 -43.74 -5.20
CA GLN A 476 -9.14 -42.41 -4.61
C GLN A 476 -10.28 -42.30 -3.58
N LEU A 477 -11.37 -43.07 -3.72
CA LEU A 477 -12.43 -43.10 -2.69
C LEU A 477 -12.00 -43.90 -1.45
N LYS A 478 -11.28 -45.01 -1.65
CA LYS A 478 -10.79 -45.85 -0.54
C LYS A 478 -9.79 -45.13 0.36
N SER A 479 -9.10 -44.10 -0.14
CA SER A 479 -8.16 -43.31 0.67
C SER A 479 -8.83 -42.30 1.59
N LEU A 480 -10.12 -42.00 1.39
CA LEU A 480 -10.85 -41.05 2.21
C LEU A 480 -11.11 -41.59 3.63
N THR A 481 -11.20 -40.68 4.60
CA THR A 481 -11.59 -40.94 6.00
C THR A 481 -13.11 -40.73 6.21
N ALA A 482 -13.66 -41.23 7.32
CA ALA A 482 -15.12 -41.24 7.53
C ALA A 482 -15.69 -39.82 7.60
N ILE A 483 -14.88 -38.92 8.15
CA ILE A 483 -15.12 -37.49 8.19
C ILE A 483 -15.14 -36.88 6.77
N GLN A 484 -14.31 -37.39 5.85
CA GLN A 484 -14.26 -36.89 4.48
C GLN A 484 -15.40 -37.45 3.62
N ASP A 485 -15.83 -38.70 3.83
CA ASP A 485 -17.03 -39.25 3.19
C ASP A 485 -18.29 -38.46 3.56
N GLY A 486 -18.37 -37.98 4.81
CA GLY A 486 -19.45 -37.09 5.27
C GLY A 486 -19.50 -35.71 4.57
N GLN A 487 -18.48 -35.33 3.78
CA GLN A 487 -18.48 -34.07 3.02
C GLN A 487 -19.27 -34.14 1.71
N PHE A 488 -19.62 -35.33 1.22
CA PHE A 488 -20.39 -35.44 -0.02
C PHE A 488 -21.82 -34.92 0.18
N THR A 489 -22.26 -34.04 -0.71
CA THR A 489 -23.63 -33.54 -0.72
C THR A 489 -24.59 -34.59 -1.28
N ALA A 490 -25.89 -34.49 -0.96
CA ALA A 490 -26.91 -35.40 -1.49
C ALA A 490 -26.91 -35.48 -3.03
N GLY A 491 -26.73 -34.35 -3.72
CA GLY A 491 -26.63 -34.32 -5.18
C GLY A 491 -25.35 -34.97 -5.73
N GLN A 492 -24.25 -34.97 -4.98
CA GLN A 492 -23.01 -35.65 -5.36
C GLN A 492 -23.12 -37.16 -5.13
N LEU A 493 -23.71 -37.60 -4.02
CA LEU A 493 -24.01 -39.01 -3.76
C LEU A 493 -24.93 -39.58 -4.85
N ALA A 494 -25.97 -38.83 -5.26
CA ALA A 494 -26.83 -39.21 -6.38
C ALA A 494 -26.11 -39.30 -7.73
N ALA A 495 -24.98 -38.58 -7.90
CA ALA A 495 -24.20 -38.62 -9.12
C ALA A 495 -23.20 -39.79 -9.17
N MET A 496 -22.91 -40.46 -8.06
CA MET A 496 -21.95 -41.56 -7.97
C MET A 496 -22.47 -42.84 -8.62
N SER A 497 -21.55 -43.67 -9.14
CA SER A 497 -21.85 -45.04 -9.55
C SER A 497 -22.05 -45.96 -8.34
N ALA A 498 -22.71 -47.11 -8.55
CA ALA A 498 -22.94 -48.11 -7.51
C ALA A 498 -21.64 -48.54 -6.79
N ASN A 499 -20.55 -48.73 -7.54
CA ASN A 499 -19.25 -49.11 -6.96
C ASN A 499 -18.61 -47.99 -6.14
N GLN A 500 -18.86 -46.72 -6.49
CA GLN A 500 -18.36 -45.58 -5.71
C GLN A 500 -19.17 -45.42 -4.41
N LEU A 501 -20.50 -45.55 -4.47
CA LEU A 501 -21.38 -45.52 -3.30
C LEU A 501 -21.04 -46.63 -2.30
N ALA A 502 -20.75 -47.83 -2.78
CA ALA A 502 -20.35 -48.97 -1.94
C ALA A 502 -19.06 -48.72 -1.14
N ILE A 503 -18.18 -47.82 -1.59
CA ILE A 503 -16.94 -47.45 -0.89
C ILE A 503 -17.20 -46.31 0.10
N VAL A 504 -17.89 -45.25 -0.34
CA VAL A 504 -18.17 -44.04 0.45
C VAL A 504 -19.10 -44.32 1.63
N MET A 505 -20.07 -45.22 1.47
CA MET A 505 -20.96 -45.60 2.57
C MET A 505 -20.28 -46.49 3.63
N ARG A 506 -19.01 -46.87 3.39
CA ARG A 506 -18.14 -47.77 4.18
C ARG A 506 -18.79 -49.11 4.48
N GLN A 507 -17.97 -50.14 4.68
CA GLN A 507 -18.45 -51.50 4.89
C GLN A 507 -19.24 -51.72 6.20
N ASP A 508 -19.46 -50.68 7.00
CA ASP A 508 -20.22 -50.71 8.24
C ASP A 508 -21.56 -49.96 8.15
N ASN A 509 -22.12 -49.77 6.95
CA ASN A 509 -23.56 -49.54 6.90
C ASN A 509 -24.23 -50.86 7.33
N PRO A 510 -24.86 -50.94 8.52
CA PRO A 510 -25.46 -52.18 9.00
C PRO A 510 -26.46 -52.74 7.99
N ILE A 511 -27.15 -51.88 7.23
CA ILE A 511 -28.09 -52.25 6.16
C ILE A 511 -27.36 -52.97 5.01
N LEU A 512 -26.13 -52.57 4.67
CA LEU A 512 -25.36 -53.14 3.56
C LEU A 512 -24.60 -54.42 3.96
N ALA A 513 -24.23 -54.54 5.25
CA ALA A 513 -23.69 -55.75 5.85
C ALA A 513 -24.77 -56.84 6.00
N GLU A 514 -26.01 -56.45 6.34
CA GLU A 514 -27.18 -57.35 6.35
C GLU A 514 -27.65 -57.68 4.93
N ALA A 515 -27.69 -56.74 3.98
CA ALA A 515 -28.09 -57.03 2.59
C ALA A 515 -27.20 -58.07 1.87
N LYS A 516 -25.94 -58.23 2.29
CA LYS A 516 -25.05 -59.29 1.79
C LYS A 516 -25.31 -60.67 2.43
N SER A 517 -26.00 -60.74 3.57
CA SER A 517 -26.29 -62.00 4.27
C SER A 517 -27.58 -62.68 3.79
N PHE A 518 -28.45 -61.98 3.06
CA PHE A 518 -29.74 -62.47 2.58
C PHE A 518 -29.71 -63.11 1.18
N GLY A 519 -28.71 -63.95 0.93
CA GLY A 519 -28.50 -64.61 -0.37
C GLY A 519 -29.18 -65.97 -0.52
N ALA A 520 -30.43 -66.16 -0.09
CA ALA A 520 -31.32 -67.25 -0.50
C ALA A 520 -32.70 -67.07 0.18
N ASP A 521 -33.78 -67.47 -0.50
CA ASP A 521 -35.14 -67.60 0.03
C ASP A 521 -36.06 -66.36 -0.01
N GLY A 522 -36.04 -65.63 -1.13
CA GLY A 522 -37.16 -64.71 -1.46
C GLY A 522 -37.15 -63.36 -0.74
N VAL A 523 -35.97 -62.92 -0.30
CA VAL A 523 -35.70 -61.60 0.29
C VAL A 523 -35.14 -60.64 -0.78
N LEU A 524 -35.42 -59.34 -0.65
CA LEU A 524 -34.88 -58.27 -1.52
C LEU A 524 -33.37 -58.43 -1.74
N THR A 525 -32.95 -58.51 -3.00
CA THR A 525 -31.55 -58.62 -3.40
C THR A 525 -30.82 -57.28 -3.19
N TYR A 526 -29.48 -57.34 -3.10
CA TYR A 526 -28.61 -56.16 -3.00
C TYR A 526 -28.93 -55.07 -4.05
N ASP A 527 -29.22 -55.48 -5.30
CA ASP A 527 -29.55 -54.55 -6.38
C ASP A 527 -30.95 -53.92 -6.22
N GLU A 528 -31.90 -54.62 -5.60
CA GLU A 528 -33.26 -54.12 -5.34
C GLU A 528 -33.31 -53.17 -4.13
N THR A 529 -32.56 -53.45 -3.06
CA THR A 529 -32.42 -52.54 -1.91
C THR A 529 -31.69 -51.26 -2.30
N LEU A 530 -30.65 -51.37 -3.14
CA LEU A 530 -29.88 -50.24 -3.64
C LEU A 530 -30.72 -49.36 -4.59
N LYS A 531 -31.57 -49.98 -5.43
CA LYS A 531 -32.54 -49.29 -6.29
C LYS A 531 -33.52 -48.44 -5.47
N ILE A 532 -34.09 -49.00 -4.41
CA ILE A 532 -35.03 -48.30 -3.50
C ILE A 532 -34.34 -47.09 -2.83
N LEU A 533 -33.11 -47.24 -2.35
CA LEU A 533 -32.35 -46.14 -1.74
C LEU A 533 -31.95 -45.05 -2.76
N GLN A 534 -31.70 -45.43 -4.02
CA GLN A 534 -31.41 -44.50 -5.11
C GLN A 534 -32.65 -43.72 -5.57
N ASP A 535 -33.82 -44.37 -5.64
CA ASP A 535 -35.10 -43.75 -6.00
C ASP A 535 -35.58 -42.78 -4.89
N VAL A 536 -35.33 -43.12 -3.62
CA VAL A 536 -35.53 -42.23 -2.45
C VAL A 536 -34.60 -41.01 -2.50
N ALA A 537 -33.33 -41.18 -2.84
CA ALA A 537 -32.37 -40.07 -2.96
C ALA A 537 -32.62 -39.17 -4.18
N ALA A 538 -33.30 -39.69 -5.22
CA ALA A 538 -33.70 -38.95 -6.42
C ALA A 538 -35.02 -38.15 -6.24
N GLY A 539 -35.69 -38.28 -5.08
CA GLY A 539 -36.87 -37.49 -4.73
C GLY A 539 -38.19 -38.05 -5.23
N GLY A 540 -38.33 -39.37 -5.39
CA GLY A 540 -39.61 -39.96 -5.80
C GLY A 540 -39.89 -41.30 -5.12
N VAL A 541 -40.82 -41.31 -4.16
CA VAL A 541 -41.66 -42.48 -3.91
C VAL A 541 -43.10 -42.00 -4.07
N THR A 542 -43.78 -42.49 -5.10
CA THR A 542 -45.22 -42.21 -5.26
C THR A 542 -46.02 -43.08 -4.28
N ALA A 543 -47.23 -42.63 -3.92
CA ALA A 543 -48.12 -43.37 -3.00
C ALA A 543 -48.42 -44.81 -3.47
N ASP A 544 -48.36 -45.06 -4.79
CA ASP A 544 -48.58 -46.38 -5.40
C ASP A 544 -47.38 -47.31 -5.20
N GLU A 545 -46.15 -46.79 -5.21
CA GLU A 545 -44.92 -47.56 -4.95
C GLU A 545 -44.78 -47.92 -3.46
N PHE A 546 -45.27 -47.06 -2.56
CA PHE A 546 -45.41 -47.36 -1.13
C PHE A 546 -46.56 -48.35 -0.85
N GLY A 547 -47.65 -48.29 -1.62
CA GLY A 547 -48.75 -49.27 -1.58
C GLY A 547 -48.32 -50.67 -2.04
N ALA A 548 -47.38 -50.77 -2.97
CA ALA A 548 -46.78 -52.04 -3.41
C ALA A 548 -45.92 -52.69 -2.30
N LEU A 549 -45.18 -51.88 -1.53
CA LEU A 549 -44.44 -52.33 -0.34
C LEU A 549 -45.37 -52.90 0.76
N LYS A 550 -46.53 -52.27 0.98
CA LYS A 550 -47.56 -52.76 1.93
C LYS A 550 -48.23 -54.05 1.44
N THR A 551 -48.52 -54.13 0.14
CA THR A 551 -49.10 -55.33 -0.50
C THR A 551 -48.13 -56.51 -0.49
N LEU A 552 -46.82 -56.26 -0.61
CA LEU A 552 -45.78 -57.27 -0.51
C LEU A 552 -45.63 -57.79 0.92
N ALA A 553 -45.70 -56.92 1.93
CA ALA A 553 -45.70 -57.31 3.35
C ALA A 553 -46.93 -58.18 3.73
N ASP A 554 -48.12 -57.85 3.20
CA ASP A 554 -49.35 -58.62 3.42
C ASP A 554 -49.33 -59.97 2.67
N GLN A 555 -48.73 -60.04 1.46
CA GLN A 555 -48.57 -61.28 0.69
C GLN A 555 -47.50 -62.23 1.27
N MET A 556 -46.55 -61.70 2.06
CA MET A 556 -45.49 -62.47 2.73
C MET A 556 -45.91 -63.06 4.09
N GLY A 557 -47.14 -62.84 4.56
CA GLY A 557 -47.71 -63.55 5.72
C GLY A 557 -47.01 -63.29 7.06
N VAL A 558 -46.53 -62.06 7.28
CA VAL A 558 -45.69 -61.68 8.43
C VAL A 558 -46.52 -61.54 9.71
N THR A 559 -46.71 -62.64 10.45
CA THR A 559 -47.26 -62.64 11.82
C THR A 559 -46.31 -63.28 12.85
N GLY A 560 -45.03 -63.45 12.51
CA GLY A 560 -44.03 -64.08 13.37
C GLY A 560 -42.75 -63.28 13.52
N VAL A 561 -42.24 -63.22 14.75
CA VAL A 561 -41.02 -62.55 15.20
C VAL A 561 -39.82 -62.96 14.35
N TYR A 562 -39.31 -62.03 13.53
CA TYR A 562 -37.97 -62.12 12.97
C TYR A 562 -36.96 -61.59 13.99
N LYS A 563 -35.74 -62.14 14.02
CA LYS A 563 -34.63 -61.54 14.76
C LYS A 563 -33.89 -60.59 13.83
N THR A 564 -34.40 -59.37 13.70
CA THR A 564 -33.58 -58.24 13.21
C THR A 564 -32.86 -57.61 14.42
N SER A 565 -32.05 -56.56 14.22
CA SER A 565 -31.63 -55.74 15.36
C SER A 565 -32.83 -54.95 15.89
N ALA A 566 -32.89 -54.69 17.21
CA ALA A 566 -33.97 -53.91 17.81
C ALA A 566 -34.19 -52.54 17.15
N TYR A 567 -33.18 -52.03 16.46
CA TYR A 567 -33.19 -50.77 15.72
C TYR A 567 -33.92 -50.86 14.36
N VAL A 568 -33.86 -52.01 13.68
CA VAL A 568 -34.52 -52.23 12.37
C VAL A 568 -35.99 -52.62 12.57
N ASP A 569 -36.31 -53.40 13.60
CA ASP A 569 -37.70 -53.68 14.01
C ASP A 569 -38.44 -52.38 14.37
N GLN A 570 -37.80 -51.47 15.11
CA GLN A 570 -38.35 -50.16 15.47
C GLN A 570 -38.68 -49.30 14.23
N ILE A 571 -37.80 -49.29 13.22
CA ILE A 571 -38.01 -48.52 11.97
C ILE A 571 -39.16 -49.12 11.13
N PHE A 572 -39.30 -50.46 11.10
CA PHE A 572 -40.39 -51.12 10.39
C PHE A 572 -41.75 -50.96 11.09
N ASP A 573 -41.80 -51.04 12.42
CA ASP A 573 -43.02 -50.84 13.23
C ASP A 573 -43.52 -49.38 13.18
N ASP A 574 -42.60 -48.41 13.27
CA ASP A 574 -42.93 -46.98 13.37
C ASP A 574 -43.23 -46.32 12.01
N VAL A 575 -42.61 -46.77 10.92
CA VAL A 575 -42.70 -46.11 9.59
C VAL A 575 -43.55 -46.89 8.57
N VAL A 576 -43.55 -48.23 8.61
CA VAL A 576 -44.18 -49.07 7.57
C VAL A 576 -45.54 -49.62 8.02
N LEU A 577 -45.66 -50.03 9.29
CA LEU A 577 -46.90 -50.61 9.84
C LEU A 577 -47.82 -49.57 10.51
N GLY A 578 -47.31 -48.37 10.81
CA GLY A 578 -48.07 -47.29 11.42
C GLY A 578 -48.57 -47.61 12.82
N ASN A 579 -47.86 -48.48 13.55
CA ASN A 579 -48.32 -49.06 14.80
C ASN A 579 -47.69 -48.33 15.99
N SER A 580 -48.19 -47.12 16.28
CA SER A 580 -47.75 -46.27 17.40
C SER A 580 -48.07 -46.83 18.80
N ALA A 581 -48.56 -48.07 18.90
CA ALA A 581 -48.91 -48.73 20.16
C ALA A 581 -47.69 -49.28 20.94
N ASN A 582 -46.51 -49.42 20.31
CA ASN A 582 -45.26 -49.75 21.00
C ASN A 582 -44.36 -48.54 21.28
N ALA A 583 -44.76 -47.34 20.84
CA ALA A 583 -44.22 -46.08 21.36
C ALA A 583 -44.83 -45.80 22.75
N SER A 584 -44.52 -46.64 23.73
CA SER A 584 -44.85 -46.34 25.12
C SER A 584 -43.93 -45.21 25.62
N TRP A 585 -44.38 -43.97 25.43
CA TRP A 585 -44.07 -42.88 26.36
C TRP A 585 -44.76 -43.21 27.69
N HIS A 586 -44.00 -43.65 28.70
CA HIS A 586 -44.55 -43.97 30.02
C HIS A 586 -44.76 -42.70 30.86
N GLY A 587 -45.74 -41.88 30.47
CA GLY A 587 -46.33 -40.86 31.33
C GLY A 587 -47.52 -41.43 32.10
N GLY A 588 -47.44 -41.49 33.43
CA GLY A 588 -48.58 -41.82 34.27
C GLY A 588 -49.69 -40.77 34.16
N GLY A 589 -50.94 -41.24 34.02
CA GLY A 589 -52.15 -40.42 34.18
C GLY A 589 -52.79 -39.96 32.85
N ALA A 590 -53.79 -40.71 32.40
CA ALA A 590 -54.71 -40.47 31.29
C ALA A 590 -54.90 -38.99 30.88
N ILE A 591 -54.22 -38.51 29.83
CA ILE A 591 -54.72 -38.22 28.46
C ILE A 591 -53.49 -37.99 27.55
N ALA A 592 -53.02 -39.01 26.83
CA ALA A 592 -51.99 -38.82 25.80
C ALA A 592 -52.65 -38.41 24.47
N GLN A 593 -52.41 -37.18 24.02
CA GLN A 593 -52.65 -36.81 22.62
C GLN A 593 -51.41 -37.17 21.81
N ALA A 594 -51.56 -38.18 20.93
CA ALA A 594 -50.53 -38.61 20.00
C ALA A 594 -50.11 -37.48 19.05
N LEU A 595 -48.81 -37.43 18.72
CA LEU A 595 -48.32 -36.76 17.51
C LEU A 595 -49.06 -37.37 16.32
N GLY A 596 -49.92 -36.57 15.67
CA GLY A 596 -50.91 -37.03 14.71
C GLY A 596 -50.37 -37.96 13.62
N ASP A 597 -51.15 -39.00 13.34
CA ASP A 597 -50.91 -40.03 12.33
C ASP A 597 -50.55 -39.44 10.95
N MET A 598 -49.57 -40.06 10.27
CA MET A 598 -49.43 -39.91 8.81
C MET A 598 -50.65 -40.55 8.14
N THR A 599 -51.63 -39.73 7.79
CA THR A 599 -52.84 -40.17 7.08
C THR A 599 -52.60 -40.13 5.56
N ALA A 600 -53.56 -40.65 4.78
CA ALA A 600 -53.55 -40.59 3.31
C ALA A 600 -53.48 -39.16 2.72
N GLY A 601 -53.52 -38.11 3.54
CA GLY A 601 -53.36 -36.70 3.15
C GLY A 601 -52.00 -36.08 3.50
N THR A 602 -51.03 -36.83 4.01
CA THR A 602 -49.70 -36.31 4.33
C THR A 602 -48.96 -35.90 3.05
N SER A 603 -48.55 -34.64 2.97
CA SER A 603 -47.83 -34.14 1.79
C SER A 603 -46.41 -34.70 1.70
N GLU A 604 -45.89 -34.81 0.48
CA GLU A 604 -44.51 -35.22 0.17
C GLU A 604 -43.46 -34.42 0.97
N LEU A 605 -43.70 -33.13 1.18
CA LEU A 605 -42.87 -32.26 2.01
C LEU A 605 -42.91 -32.63 3.50
N GLN A 606 -44.04 -33.09 4.02
CA GLN A 606 -44.16 -33.54 5.42
C GLN A 606 -43.46 -34.89 5.63
N ALA A 607 -43.59 -35.82 4.68
CA ALA A 607 -42.89 -37.10 4.72
C ALA A 607 -41.36 -36.94 4.61
N ASN A 608 -40.89 -36.12 3.66
CA ASN A 608 -39.46 -35.80 3.51
C ASN A 608 -38.88 -35.03 4.69
N ARG A 609 -39.70 -34.20 5.36
CA ARG A 609 -39.31 -33.55 6.64
C ARG A 609 -39.21 -34.55 7.78
N LEU A 610 -40.06 -35.57 7.86
CA LEU A 610 -40.00 -36.62 8.89
C LEU A 610 -38.81 -37.58 8.67
N ILE A 611 -38.52 -37.96 7.43
CA ILE A 611 -37.37 -38.80 7.07
C ILE A 611 -36.06 -38.01 7.24
N GLY A 612 -36.03 -36.74 6.85
CA GLY A 612 -34.90 -35.84 7.11
C GLY A 612 -34.64 -35.61 8.60
N LYS A 613 -35.70 -35.57 9.44
CA LYS A 613 -35.57 -35.43 10.91
C LYS A 613 -34.85 -36.60 11.57
N TRP A 614 -35.03 -37.82 11.04
CA TRP A 614 -34.40 -39.05 11.56
C TRP A 614 -32.99 -39.31 11.01
N PHE A 615 -32.72 -38.97 9.74
CA PHE A 615 -31.41 -39.19 9.11
C PHE A 615 -30.41 -38.03 9.28
N LEU A 616 -30.88 -36.79 9.51
CA LEU A 616 -30.04 -35.57 9.53
C LEU A 616 -30.04 -34.84 10.89
N GLY A 617 -30.67 -35.41 11.93
CA GLY A 617 -30.64 -34.93 13.32
C GLY A 617 -31.23 -33.53 13.54
N THR A 618 -32.55 -33.43 13.76
CA THR A 618 -33.16 -32.18 14.24
C THR A 618 -34.31 -32.37 15.25
N ASP A 619 -34.25 -31.54 16.30
CA ASP A 619 -35.15 -31.24 17.45
C ASP A 619 -35.73 -32.35 18.34
N LEU A 620 -35.49 -32.19 19.65
CA LEU A 620 -36.18 -32.91 20.74
C LEU A 620 -37.68 -32.55 20.76
N PRO A 621 -38.59 -33.49 21.09
CA PRO A 621 -40.01 -33.17 21.28
C PRO A 621 -40.17 -32.07 22.35
N GLY A 622 -41.23 -31.26 22.20
CA GLY A 622 -41.49 -30.11 23.08
C GLY A 622 -41.38 -30.45 24.57
N THR A 623 -40.64 -29.63 25.31
CA THR A 623 -40.40 -29.81 26.74
C THR A 623 -41.66 -29.52 27.54
N ASP A 624 -42.16 -30.51 28.29
CA ASP A 624 -43.12 -30.27 29.36
C ASP A 624 -42.36 -29.79 30.61
N LEU A 625 -42.42 -28.49 30.93
CA LEU A 625 -41.69 -27.93 32.08
C LEU A 625 -42.40 -28.20 33.43
N SER A 626 -43.44 -29.03 33.47
CA SER A 626 -44.18 -29.38 34.68
C SER A 626 -43.29 -29.95 35.80
N ALA A 627 -42.21 -30.65 35.44
CA ALA A 627 -41.24 -31.23 36.38
C ALA A 627 -40.35 -30.20 37.11
N VAL A 628 -40.22 -28.97 36.60
CA VAL A 628 -39.43 -27.86 37.20
C VAL A 628 -40.33 -26.78 37.83
N GLY A 629 -41.59 -27.11 38.13
CA GLY A 629 -42.46 -26.30 39.00
C GLY A 629 -43.29 -25.22 38.30
N THR A 630 -43.32 -25.16 36.97
CA THR A 630 -44.19 -24.23 36.22
C THR A 630 -44.85 -24.91 35.02
N ASN A 631 -46.17 -24.70 34.84
CA ASN A 631 -46.93 -25.22 33.68
C ASN A 631 -46.68 -24.40 32.40
N LEU A 632 -45.41 -24.14 32.05
CA LEU A 632 -45.03 -23.38 30.87
C LEU A 632 -44.71 -24.33 29.71
N LYS A 633 -45.41 -24.19 28.57
CA LYS A 633 -45.08 -24.90 27.33
C LYS A 633 -44.16 -24.04 26.47
N SER A 634 -42.95 -24.52 26.18
CA SER A 634 -42.00 -23.82 25.32
C SER A 634 -42.34 -24.01 23.85
N THR A 635 -42.00 -23.02 23.01
CA THR A 635 -42.05 -23.16 21.54
C THR A 635 -40.67 -22.92 20.96
N TYR A 636 -40.23 -23.79 20.05
CA TYR A 636 -38.97 -23.59 19.33
C TYR A 636 -39.13 -22.50 18.27
N VAL A 637 -38.20 -21.54 18.28
CA VAL A 637 -38.16 -20.44 17.33
C VAL A 637 -36.75 -20.32 16.76
N ALA A 638 -36.65 -20.19 15.44
CA ALA A 638 -35.39 -19.96 14.76
C ALA A 638 -34.65 -18.74 15.35
N CYS A 639 -33.44 -18.98 15.85
CA CYS A 639 -32.58 -17.94 16.38
C CYS A 639 -31.65 -17.42 15.27
N ALA A 640 -31.61 -16.09 15.11
CA ALA A 640 -30.82 -15.42 14.06
C ALA A 640 -29.56 -14.73 14.62
N LEU A 641 -29.12 -15.07 15.82
CA LEU A 641 -27.88 -14.52 16.41
C LEU A 641 -26.64 -15.14 15.72
N PRO A 642 -25.48 -14.45 15.73
CA PRO A 642 -24.24 -15.09 15.31
C PRO A 642 -23.83 -16.19 16.28
N LEU A 643 -23.08 -17.20 15.80
CA LEU A 643 -22.58 -18.29 16.64
C LEU A 643 -21.75 -17.77 17.82
N PHE A 644 -20.80 -16.86 17.56
CA PHE A 644 -19.97 -16.20 18.57
C PHE A 644 -20.10 -14.68 18.52
N GLY A 645 -19.87 -14.02 19.66
CA GLY A 645 -19.72 -12.57 19.74
C GLY A 645 -18.40 -12.08 19.13
N ALA A 646 -18.21 -10.75 19.07
CA ALA A 646 -17.03 -10.14 18.45
C ALA A 646 -15.69 -10.55 19.08
N ASN A 647 -15.70 -10.99 20.34
CA ASN A 647 -14.52 -11.41 21.09
C ASN A 647 -14.36 -12.94 21.17
N GLY A 648 -15.13 -13.71 20.39
CA GLY A 648 -15.22 -15.16 20.54
C GLY A 648 -16.05 -15.57 21.78
N PRO A 649 -15.99 -16.84 22.21
CA PRO A 649 -16.63 -17.30 23.44
C PRO A 649 -16.06 -16.53 24.64
N GLN A 650 -16.94 -16.03 25.50
CA GLN A 650 -16.58 -15.39 26.76
C GLN A 650 -17.37 -16.04 27.89
N TRP A 651 -16.78 -16.15 29.09
CA TRP A 651 -17.53 -16.62 30.26
C TRP A 651 -18.77 -15.78 30.55
N SER A 652 -18.74 -14.48 30.19
CA SER A 652 -19.88 -13.57 30.33
C SER A 652 -21.02 -13.85 29.36
N ASP A 653 -20.82 -14.75 28.38
CA ASP A 653 -21.88 -15.20 27.51
C ASP A 653 -22.83 -16.21 28.18
N ILE A 654 -22.41 -16.77 29.32
CA ILE A 654 -23.18 -17.74 30.09
C ILE A 654 -24.18 -17.02 31.00
N ASN A 655 -25.44 -17.37 30.82
CA ASN A 655 -26.52 -17.00 31.70
C ASN A 655 -27.51 -18.16 31.77
N GLN A 656 -27.51 -18.87 32.90
CA GLN A 656 -28.36 -20.04 33.12
C GLN A 656 -29.84 -19.66 33.07
N GLY A 657 -30.64 -20.52 32.44
CA GLY A 657 -32.10 -20.36 32.36
C GLY A 657 -32.86 -21.01 33.52
N TYR A 658 -34.06 -21.52 33.22
CA TYR A 658 -34.96 -22.15 34.21
C TYR A 658 -34.58 -23.58 34.60
N VAL A 659 -33.54 -24.17 34.00
CA VAL A 659 -33.09 -25.54 34.28
C VAL A 659 -32.01 -25.52 35.36
N GLY A 660 -31.99 -26.54 36.21
CA GLY A 660 -31.00 -26.71 37.28
C GLY A 660 -29.66 -27.28 36.81
N ASP A 661 -29.11 -26.77 35.71
CA ASP A 661 -27.88 -27.25 35.05
C ASP A 661 -26.66 -26.37 35.34
N CYS A 662 -26.62 -25.76 36.54
CA CYS A 662 -25.54 -24.85 36.95
C CYS A 662 -24.14 -25.46 36.81
N TYR A 663 -24.02 -26.79 36.92
CA TYR A 663 -22.77 -27.51 36.70
C TYR A 663 -22.30 -27.48 35.23
N LEU A 664 -23.21 -27.56 34.24
CA LEU A 664 -22.85 -27.43 32.83
C LEU A 664 -22.52 -25.98 32.49
N MET A 665 -23.33 -25.04 32.97
CA MET A 665 -23.10 -23.62 32.74
C MET A 665 -21.78 -23.13 33.35
N ALA A 666 -21.47 -23.54 34.59
CA ALA A 666 -20.18 -23.22 35.20
C ALA A 666 -19.00 -23.87 34.46
N ALA A 667 -19.13 -25.09 33.94
CA ALA A 667 -18.09 -25.74 33.16
C ALA A 667 -17.82 -25.00 31.82
N LEU A 668 -18.88 -24.62 31.10
CA LEU A 668 -18.76 -23.84 29.87
C LEU A 668 -18.19 -22.44 30.13
N ALA A 669 -18.58 -21.79 31.23
CA ALA A 669 -18.07 -20.48 31.63
C ALA A 669 -16.57 -20.54 31.98
N GLU A 670 -16.16 -21.53 32.78
CA GLU A 670 -14.77 -21.74 33.16
C GLU A 670 -13.90 -22.06 31.94
N THR A 671 -14.37 -22.95 31.07
CA THR A 671 -13.66 -23.30 29.82
C THR A 671 -13.57 -22.09 28.90
N ALA A 672 -14.61 -21.27 28.77
CA ALA A 672 -14.55 -20.04 27.97
C ALA A 672 -13.64 -18.97 28.59
N LEU A 673 -13.43 -18.97 29.91
CA LEU A 673 -12.49 -18.09 30.59
C LEU A 673 -11.05 -18.51 30.34
N GLN A 674 -10.74 -19.81 30.49
CA GLN A 674 -9.37 -20.33 30.44
C GLN A 674 -8.93 -20.70 29.01
N HIS A 675 -9.81 -21.35 28.23
CA HIS A 675 -9.54 -21.89 26.89
C HIS A 675 -10.68 -21.61 25.91
N PRO A 676 -10.91 -20.34 25.49
CA PRO A 676 -11.99 -20.00 24.56
C PRO A 676 -11.89 -20.70 23.20
N ASP A 677 -10.71 -21.15 22.79
CA ASP A 677 -10.54 -21.93 21.56
C ASP A 677 -11.06 -23.37 21.68
N THR A 678 -11.08 -23.96 22.89
CA THR A 678 -11.75 -25.25 23.14
C THR A 678 -13.23 -25.15 22.80
N ILE A 679 -13.92 -24.10 23.26
CA ILE A 679 -15.33 -23.85 22.92
C ILE A 679 -15.51 -23.58 21.42
N LYS A 680 -14.59 -22.85 20.77
CA LYS A 680 -14.66 -22.64 19.30
C LYS A 680 -14.51 -23.93 18.51
N ASN A 681 -13.66 -24.85 18.97
CA ASN A 681 -13.41 -26.12 18.31
C ASN A 681 -14.55 -27.12 18.57
N MET A 682 -15.18 -27.02 19.75
CA MET A 682 -16.28 -27.87 20.20
C MET A 682 -17.54 -27.70 19.33
N ILE A 683 -17.87 -26.49 18.86
CA ILE A 683 -19.07 -26.24 18.06
C ILE A 683 -18.76 -25.72 16.65
N LYS A 684 -19.28 -26.39 15.62
CA LYS A 684 -19.02 -26.09 14.21
C LYS A 684 -20.32 -25.88 13.45
N ALA A 685 -20.42 -24.77 12.71
CA ALA A 685 -21.55 -24.52 11.82
C ALA A 685 -21.41 -25.32 10.52
N ASN A 686 -22.47 -26.04 10.14
CA ASN A 686 -22.47 -26.94 8.99
C ASN A 686 -22.92 -26.25 7.68
N GLY A 687 -23.20 -24.94 7.71
CA GLY A 687 -23.60 -24.15 6.54
C GLY A 687 -25.03 -24.39 6.03
N ASN A 688 -25.79 -25.27 6.68
CA ASN A 688 -27.18 -25.63 6.34
C ASN A 688 -28.19 -25.25 7.45
N GLY A 689 -27.79 -24.40 8.40
CA GLY A 689 -28.60 -24.06 9.58
C GLY A 689 -28.49 -25.05 10.75
N THR A 690 -27.60 -26.04 10.64
CA THR A 690 -27.25 -26.96 11.73
C THR A 690 -25.83 -26.73 12.25
N TYR A 691 -25.59 -27.23 13.45
CA TYR A 691 -24.35 -27.10 14.21
C TYR A 691 -24.01 -28.45 14.80
N SER A 692 -22.77 -28.90 14.62
CA SER A 692 -22.24 -30.09 15.27
C SER A 692 -21.47 -29.68 16.52
N VAL A 693 -21.77 -30.33 17.64
CA VAL A 693 -21.15 -30.10 18.94
C VAL A 693 -20.45 -31.38 19.38
N ASP A 694 -19.14 -31.30 19.56
CA ASP A 694 -18.28 -32.39 20.00
C ASP A 694 -18.33 -32.49 21.54
N PHE A 695 -18.42 -33.71 22.07
CA PHE A 695 -18.38 -34.03 23.50
C PHE A 695 -17.48 -35.23 23.75
N ILE A 696 -16.93 -35.35 24.96
CA ILE A 696 -16.22 -36.56 25.38
C ILE A 696 -17.16 -37.47 26.16
N VAL A 697 -17.46 -38.64 25.58
CA VAL A 697 -18.34 -39.65 26.18
C VAL A 697 -17.55 -40.93 26.40
N ASN A 698 -17.42 -41.35 27.66
CA ASN A 698 -16.64 -42.54 28.04
C ASN A 698 -15.19 -42.52 27.51
N GLY A 699 -14.56 -41.33 27.48
CA GLY A 699 -13.18 -41.15 27.02
C GLY A 699 -13.00 -41.21 25.49
N LYS A 700 -14.07 -41.03 24.71
CA LYS A 700 -14.03 -40.93 23.25
C LYS A 700 -14.77 -39.69 22.76
N ASP A 701 -14.28 -39.12 21.67
CA ASP A 701 -14.97 -38.07 20.92
C ASP A 701 -16.29 -38.64 20.38
N ASP A 702 -17.39 -37.99 20.72
CA ASP A 702 -18.70 -38.17 20.11
C ASP A 702 -19.24 -36.79 19.72
N TYR A 703 -20.17 -36.71 18.78
CA TYR A 703 -20.73 -35.42 18.39
C TYR A 703 -22.24 -35.50 18.22
N VAL A 704 -22.90 -34.39 18.52
CA VAL A 704 -24.34 -34.22 18.36
C VAL A 704 -24.61 -33.07 17.43
N THR A 705 -25.51 -33.27 16.47
CA THR A 705 -25.95 -32.21 15.55
C THR A 705 -27.29 -31.65 15.98
N VAL A 706 -27.36 -30.32 16.08
CA VAL A 706 -28.55 -29.53 16.45
C VAL A 706 -28.81 -28.43 15.43
N ASN A 707 -30.05 -27.96 15.31
CA ASN A 707 -30.37 -26.75 14.54
C ASN A 707 -30.40 -25.49 15.44
N ALA A 708 -30.49 -24.31 14.81
CA ALA A 708 -30.61 -23.01 15.47
C ALA A 708 -31.98 -22.67 16.07
N ASP A 709 -32.94 -23.60 16.11
CA ASP A 709 -34.24 -23.35 16.72
C ASP A 709 -34.10 -23.49 18.23
N LEU A 710 -34.29 -22.40 18.98
CA LEU A 710 -34.11 -22.38 20.44
C LEU A 710 -35.47 -22.35 21.13
N ALA A 711 -35.57 -23.00 22.29
CA ALA A 711 -36.80 -23.02 23.09
C ALA A 711 -37.08 -21.63 23.67
N MET A 712 -38.24 -21.06 23.34
CA MET A 712 -38.70 -19.77 23.83
C MET A 712 -39.84 -19.91 24.85
N MET A 713 -39.87 -19.00 25.81
CA MET A 713 -40.98 -18.81 26.73
C MET A 713 -42.25 -18.34 26.00
N PRO A 714 -43.44 -18.65 26.55
CA PRO A 714 -44.71 -18.13 26.04
C PRO A 714 -44.75 -16.60 25.93
N SER A 715 -45.56 -16.11 25.00
CA SER A 715 -45.77 -14.68 24.79
C SER A 715 -46.22 -13.98 26.08
N GLY A 716 -45.51 -12.92 26.47
CA GLY A 716 -45.74 -12.16 27.71
C GLY A 716 -44.71 -12.39 28.82
N TYR A 717 -43.81 -13.38 28.66
CA TYR A 717 -42.72 -13.67 29.60
C TYR A 717 -41.37 -13.34 28.98
N ALA A 718 -40.49 -12.68 29.74
CA ALA A 718 -39.10 -12.43 29.40
C ALA A 718 -38.28 -12.31 30.70
N TRP A 719 -37.02 -12.72 30.64
CA TRP A 719 -36.04 -12.45 31.69
C TRP A 719 -35.81 -10.94 31.87
N GLN A 720 -35.24 -10.52 33.00
CA GLN A 720 -34.99 -9.09 33.30
C GLN A 720 -34.08 -8.41 32.27
N ASN A 721 -33.29 -9.18 31.52
CA ASN A 721 -32.45 -8.73 30.41
C ASN A 721 -33.18 -8.66 29.04
N GLY A 722 -34.50 -8.92 29.01
CA GLY A 722 -35.32 -8.93 27.80
C GLY A 722 -35.27 -10.24 26.99
N SER A 723 -34.49 -11.24 27.41
CA SER A 723 -34.42 -12.54 26.74
C SER A 723 -35.72 -13.33 26.92
N LYS A 724 -36.19 -13.96 25.83
CA LYS A 724 -37.34 -14.88 25.82
C LYS A 724 -36.91 -16.34 25.78
N GLN A 725 -35.62 -16.65 25.83
CA GLN A 725 -35.11 -18.02 25.75
C GLN A 725 -35.36 -18.74 27.09
N THR A 726 -35.85 -19.98 27.04
CA THR A 726 -36.27 -20.75 28.22
C THR A 726 -35.08 -21.26 29.05
N PHE A 727 -33.99 -21.63 28.38
CA PHE A 727 -32.81 -22.28 28.97
C PHE A 727 -31.61 -21.32 29.01
N ALA A 728 -30.37 -21.79 28.81
CA ALA A 728 -29.23 -20.89 28.66
C ALA A 728 -29.58 -19.77 27.69
N HIS A 729 -29.22 -18.53 28.04
CA HIS A 729 -29.70 -17.40 27.30
C HIS A 729 -28.71 -16.26 27.11
N ASN A 730 -28.66 -15.75 25.88
CA ASN A 730 -27.79 -14.65 25.48
C ASN A 730 -28.45 -13.88 24.34
N THR A 731 -28.34 -12.55 24.36
CA THR A 731 -28.95 -11.66 23.37
C THR A 731 -28.01 -11.27 22.22
N THR A 732 -26.76 -11.71 22.26
CA THR A 732 -25.69 -11.31 21.34
C THR A 732 -25.08 -12.46 20.54
N ASN A 733 -25.16 -13.69 21.04
CA ASN A 733 -24.67 -14.90 20.38
C ASN A 733 -25.45 -16.16 20.82
N MET A 734 -25.18 -17.30 20.17
CA MET A 734 -25.94 -18.54 20.37
C MET A 734 -25.13 -19.78 20.79
N TRP A 735 -23.80 -19.67 20.98
CA TRP A 735 -22.97 -20.86 21.21
C TRP A 735 -23.35 -21.62 22.48
N SER A 736 -23.62 -20.94 23.59
CA SER A 736 -23.91 -21.58 24.87
C SER A 736 -25.25 -22.31 24.83
N GLN A 737 -26.24 -21.73 24.16
CA GLN A 737 -27.58 -22.31 23.98
C GLN A 737 -27.56 -23.53 23.06
N LEU A 738 -26.71 -23.51 22.02
CA LEU A 738 -26.58 -24.64 21.11
C LEU A 738 -25.80 -25.81 21.74
N ILE A 739 -24.77 -25.53 22.53
CA ILE A 739 -24.03 -26.56 23.27
C ILE A 739 -24.93 -27.17 24.35
N GLU A 740 -25.68 -26.36 25.12
CA GLU A 740 -26.66 -26.86 26.08
C GLU A 740 -27.70 -27.76 25.40
N LYS A 741 -28.29 -27.31 24.29
CA LYS A 741 -29.24 -28.10 23.49
C LYS A 741 -28.63 -29.42 22.99
N ALA A 742 -27.39 -29.38 22.51
CA ALA A 742 -26.70 -30.58 22.04
C ALA A 742 -26.37 -31.55 23.19
N TYR A 743 -26.06 -31.03 24.38
CA TYR A 743 -25.82 -31.83 25.58
C TYR A 743 -27.10 -32.53 26.06
N VAL A 744 -28.24 -31.85 26.02
CA VAL A 744 -29.54 -32.48 26.30
C VAL A 744 -29.82 -33.62 25.32
N GLN A 745 -29.61 -33.38 24.03
CA GLN A 745 -29.82 -34.40 23.01
C GLN A 745 -28.84 -35.57 23.15
N LEU A 746 -27.62 -35.33 23.62
CA LEU A 746 -26.65 -36.38 23.93
C LEU A 746 -27.16 -37.30 25.06
N VAL A 747 -27.65 -36.71 26.16
CA VAL A 747 -28.16 -37.44 27.33
C VAL A 747 -29.37 -38.28 26.95
N GLU A 748 -30.28 -37.73 26.15
CA GLU A 748 -31.48 -38.42 25.66
C GLU A 748 -31.13 -39.59 24.71
N GLN A 749 -30.25 -39.38 23.72
CA GLN A 749 -29.92 -40.37 22.71
C GLN A 749 -29.15 -41.57 23.26
N LYS A 750 -28.36 -41.37 24.30
CA LYS A 750 -27.47 -42.39 24.82
C LYS A 750 -28.00 -43.03 26.10
N GLY A 751 -28.97 -42.43 26.78
CA GLY A 751 -29.51 -42.93 28.06
C GLY A 751 -28.46 -43.00 29.17
N VAL A 752 -27.35 -42.27 29.02
CA VAL A 752 -26.24 -42.26 29.98
C VAL A 752 -25.83 -40.81 30.23
N THR A 753 -25.99 -40.33 31.46
CA THR A 753 -25.15 -39.23 31.96
C THR A 753 -23.80 -39.84 32.32
N PRO A 754 -22.65 -39.31 31.87
CA PRO A 754 -21.36 -39.79 32.35
C PRO A 754 -21.35 -39.78 33.89
N GLY A 755 -21.28 -40.96 34.53
CA GLY A 755 -21.12 -41.15 35.97
C GLY A 755 -22.34 -40.98 36.91
N MET A 756 -23.60 -41.05 36.45
CA MET A 756 -24.79 -41.09 37.32
C MET A 756 -25.78 -42.21 36.96
N THR A 757 -26.59 -42.66 37.93
CA THR A 757 -27.79 -43.50 37.71
C THR A 757 -29.01 -42.59 37.55
N LEU A 758 -29.70 -42.65 36.41
CA LEU A 758 -30.82 -41.76 36.07
C LEU A 758 -32.06 -42.00 36.94
N ASN A 759 -32.76 -40.91 37.29
CA ASN A 759 -34.15 -40.93 37.71
C ASN A 759 -35.00 -40.63 36.46
N ILE A 760 -35.48 -41.68 35.80
CA ILE A 760 -36.07 -41.64 34.45
C ILE A 760 -37.50 -41.06 34.55
N ASN A 761 -37.65 -39.76 34.32
CA ASN A 761 -38.95 -39.07 34.35
C ASN A 761 -39.44 -38.61 32.95
N GLY A 762 -38.72 -38.95 31.87
CA GLY A 762 -39.21 -38.79 30.50
C GLY A 762 -39.32 -37.32 30.03
N ASN A 763 -38.39 -36.47 30.47
CA ASN A 763 -38.35 -35.05 30.12
C ASN A 763 -36.88 -34.59 29.91
N ALA A 764 -36.47 -34.48 28.65
CA ALA A 764 -35.05 -34.33 28.26
C ALA A 764 -34.29 -33.20 28.98
N TYR A 765 -34.88 -32.02 29.18
CA TYR A 765 -34.23 -30.92 29.91
C TYR A 765 -34.29 -31.08 31.44
N ALA A 766 -35.21 -31.90 31.98
CA ALA A 766 -35.19 -32.26 33.39
C ALA A 766 -34.09 -33.29 33.70
N ASP A 767 -33.65 -34.07 32.71
CA ASP A 767 -32.60 -35.09 32.88
C ASP A 767 -31.20 -34.48 33.04
N ILE A 768 -31.02 -33.21 32.65
CA ILE A 768 -29.82 -32.44 32.95
C ILE A 768 -29.95 -31.57 34.20
N ALA A 769 -31.08 -31.59 34.93
CA ALA A 769 -31.29 -30.82 36.15
C ALA A 769 -30.76 -31.56 37.41
N GLY A 770 -29.89 -30.93 38.20
CA GLY A 770 -29.42 -31.47 39.50
C GLY A 770 -28.17 -32.36 39.47
N GLY A 771 -27.32 -32.24 38.45
CA GLY A 771 -26.07 -33.01 38.30
C GLY A 771 -24.85 -32.46 39.07
N TRP A 772 -23.84 -33.33 39.28
CA TRP A 772 -22.53 -32.99 39.87
C TRP A 772 -21.35 -33.44 38.98
N SER A 773 -20.28 -32.64 38.97
CA SER A 773 -18.88 -32.84 38.53
C SER A 773 -18.52 -33.31 37.11
N ASN A 774 -19.40 -33.91 36.32
CA ASN A 774 -18.96 -34.60 35.09
C ASN A 774 -19.13 -33.79 33.80
N ALA A 775 -19.78 -32.62 33.85
CA ALA A 775 -19.83 -31.71 32.71
C ALA A 775 -18.45 -31.14 32.35
N LEU A 776 -17.58 -30.94 33.34
CA LEU A 776 -16.23 -30.46 33.08
C LEU A 776 -15.46 -31.46 32.22
N THR A 777 -15.50 -32.75 32.58
CA THR A 777 -14.93 -33.82 31.75
C THR A 777 -15.61 -33.95 30.39
N ALA A 778 -16.93 -33.76 30.30
CA ALA A 778 -17.64 -33.84 29.02
C ALA A 778 -17.27 -32.69 28.05
N VAL A 779 -16.94 -31.51 28.59
CA VAL A 779 -16.55 -30.31 27.84
C VAL A 779 -15.05 -30.27 27.54
N THR A 780 -14.20 -30.65 28.49
CA THR A 780 -12.73 -30.52 28.37
C THR A 780 -12.03 -31.81 27.98
N GLY A 781 -12.69 -32.96 28.16
CA GLY A 781 -12.08 -34.28 28.04
C GLY A 781 -11.14 -34.67 29.19
N GLN A 782 -10.98 -33.80 30.20
CA GLN A 782 -10.01 -34.01 31.28
C GLN A 782 -10.63 -34.69 32.49
N ALA A 783 -9.83 -35.51 33.17
CA ALA A 783 -10.19 -36.03 34.48
C ALA A 783 -10.24 -34.88 35.50
N CYS A 784 -11.18 -34.96 36.45
CA CYS A 784 -11.39 -33.94 37.45
C CYS A 784 -11.14 -34.48 38.86
N ASP A 785 -10.23 -33.84 39.57
CA ASP A 785 -10.01 -34.02 40.99
C ASP A 785 -11.06 -33.28 41.80
N ILE A 786 -11.56 -33.93 42.85
CA ILE A 786 -12.58 -33.38 43.75
C ILE A 786 -12.01 -33.25 45.16
N TYR A 787 -11.78 -32.02 45.59
CA TYR A 787 -11.33 -31.67 46.94
C TYR A 787 -12.53 -31.26 47.79
N ARG A 788 -12.96 -32.12 48.70
CA ARG A 788 -14.02 -31.81 49.67
C ARG A 788 -13.41 -31.11 50.89
N VAL A 789 -13.99 -29.99 51.29
CA VAL A 789 -13.47 -29.16 52.37
C VAL A 789 -14.54 -28.95 53.42
N GLY A 790 -14.29 -29.43 54.63
CA GLY A 790 -15.18 -29.32 55.79
C GLY A 790 -14.63 -28.41 56.90
N PRO A 791 -15.44 -28.11 57.93
CA PRO A 791 -15.03 -27.29 59.06
C PRO A 791 -13.81 -27.91 59.78
N GLY A 792 -12.70 -27.16 59.85
CA GLY A 792 -11.46 -27.59 60.51
C GLY A 792 -10.41 -28.22 59.59
N ASP A 793 -10.70 -28.39 58.30
CA ASP A 793 -9.73 -28.92 57.34
C ASP A 793 -8.59 -27.92 57.06
N PRO A 794 -7.35 -28.40 56.81
CA PRO A 794 -6.20 -27.56 56.50
C PRO A 794 -6.30 -26.96 55.08
N THR A 795 -6.95 -25.80 54.98
CA THR A 795 -7.26 -25.14 53.70
C THR A 795 -6.06 -24.48 53.00
N ALA A 796 -4.91 -24.33 53.67
CA ALA A 796 -3.72 -23.69 53.09
C ALA A 796 -3.10 -24.50 51.93
N ALA A 797 -3.08 -25.83 52.04
CA ALA A 797 -2.60 -26.71 50.99
C ALA A 797 -3.51 -26.63 49.76
N LEU A 798 -4.84 -26.67 49.99
CA LEU A 798 -5.82 -26.53 48.91
C LEU A 798 -5.74 -25.16 48.24
N MET A 799 -5.56 -24.06 48.98
CA MET A 799 -5.35 -22.75 48.37
C MET A 799 -4.11 -22.70 47.48
N THR A 800 -3.05 -23.42 47.86
CA THR A 800 -1.85 -23.54 47.03
C THR A 800 -2.15 -24.35 45.77
N THR A 801 -2.88 -25.46 45.88
CA THR A 801 -3.34 -26.26 44.73
C THR A 801 -4.19 -25.42 43.78
N MET A 802 -5.21 -24.72 44.29
CA MET A 802 -6.07 -23.86 43.48
C MET A 802 -5.29 -22.72 42.81
N GLN A 803 -4.32 -22.12 43.50
CA GLN A 803 -3.48 -21.06 42.93
C GLN A 803 -2.59 -21.59 41.79
N ASN A 804 -2.03 -22.79 41.97
CA ASN A 804 -1.20 -23.42 40.95
C ASN A 804 -2.03 -23.81 39.73
N ALA A 805 -3.21 -24.40 39.94
CA ALA A 805 -4.15 -24.74 38.88
C ALA A 805 -4.60 -23.49 38.10
N PHE A 806 -4.99 -22.43 38.82
CA PHE A 806 -5.41 -21.17 38.19
C PHE A 806 -4.28 -20.53 37.38
N ASN A 807 -3.04 -20.59 37.86
CA ASN A 807 -1.87 -20.08 37.14
C ASN A 807 -1.47 -20.98 35.94
N ALA A 808 -1.76 -22.27 36.00
CA ALA A 808 -1.55 -23.23 34.92
C ALA A 808 -2.63 -23.13 33.83
N GLY A 809 -3.69 -22.36 34.08
CA GLY A 809 -4.87 -22.28 33.22
C GLY A 809 -5.73 -23.56 33.29
N GLU A 810 -5.68 -24.31 34.39
CA GLU A 810 -6.59 -25.42 34.63
C GLU A 810 -7.96 -24.89 35.06
N GLU A 811 -9.03 -25.58 34.68
CA GLU A 811 -10.39 -25.20 35.04
C GLU A 811 -10.69 -25.51 36.52
N ILE A 812 -11.21 -24.51 37.23
CA ILE A 812 -11.58 -24.65 38.64
C ILE A 812 -13.06 -24.30 38.86
N MET A 813 -13.80 -25.23 39.46
CA MET A 813 -15.19 -25.02 39.85
C MET A 813 -15.36 -25.24 41.36
N VAL A 814 -16.36 -24.59 41.94
CA VAL A 814 -16.70 -24.73 43.36
C VAL A 814 -18.19 -25.04 43.49
N GLY A 815 -18.51 -26.17 44.10
CA GLY A 815 -19.86 -26.59 44.43
C GLY A 815 -20.16 -26.42 45.92
N THR A 816 -21.37 -26.00 46.24
CA THR A 816 -21.86 -25.87 47.63
C THR A 816 -22.87 -26.96 47.96
N THR A 817 -22.80 -27.54 49.17
CA THR A 817 -23.82 -28.46 49.71
C THR A 817 -24.16 -28.07 51.14
N TRP A 818 -25.45 -28.12 51.51
CA TRP A 818 -25.89 -27.96 52.91
C TRP A 818 -25.44 -26.65 53.57
N LEU A 819 -25.87 -25.52 53.02
CA LEU A 819 -25.46 -24.19 53.47
C LEU A 819 -26.30 -23.68 54.65
N ASN A 820 -25.65 -22.93 55.56
CA ASN A 820 -26.34 -22.03 56.47
C ASN A 820 -26.41 -20.64 55.78
N LEU A 821 -27.54 -20.35 55.15
CA LEU A 821 -27.72 -19.26 54.16
C LEU A 821 -27.35 -17.87 54.72
N SER A 822 -26.10 -17.44 54.50
CA SER A 822 -25.65 -16.07 54.70
C SER A 822 -24.60 -15.70 53.64
N GLY A 823 -24.65 -14.48 53.10
CA GLY A 823 -23.74 -14.01 52.05
C GLY A 823 -24.24 -14.22 50.61
N ASN A 824 -23.31 -14.40 49.66
CA ASN A 824 -23.60 -14.53 48.22
C ASN A 824 -23.70 -15.99 47.73
N LEU A 825 -23.59 -16.97 48.64
CA LEU A 825 -23.62 -18.40 48.32
C LEU A 825 -25.07 -18.91 48.22
N VAL A 826 -25.30 -19.78 47.24
CA VAL A 826 -26.57 -20.45 46.95
C VAL A 826 -26.42 -21.92 47.29
N GLU A 827 -27.41 -22.50 47.97
CA GLU A 827 -27.38 -23.91 48.33
C GLU A 827 -27.54 -24.81 47.09
N ASN A 828 -26.78 -25.90 47.03
CA ASN A 828 -26.78 -26.86 45.91
C ASN A 828 -26.48 -26.19 44.56
N HIS A 829 -25.48 -25.31 44.53
CA HIS A 829 -25.14 -24.52 43.34
C HIS A 829 -23.67 -24.63 42.97
N MET A 830 -23.38 -24.50 41.68
CA MET A 830 -22.03 -24.55 41.13
C MET A 830 -21.59 -23.16 40.67
N TYR A 831 -20.35 -22.83 41.01
CA TYR A 831 -19.67 -21.60 40.62
C TYR A 831 -18.42 -21.93 39.83
N PHE A 832 -18.02 -21.03 38.95
CA PHE A 832 -16.70 -21.06 38.32
C PHE A 832 -15.77 -20.03 38.96
N VAL A 833 -14.45 -20.24 38.87
CA VAL A 833 -13.46 -19.48 39.63
C VAL A 833 -12.70 -18.55 38.70
N SER A 834 -12.95 -17.25 38.83
CA SER A 834 -12.27 -16.25 38.01
C SER A 834 -11.01 -15.65 38.65
N GLY A 835 -10.57 -16.18 39.80
CA GLY A 835 -9.38 -15.71 40.50
C GLY A 835 -9.12 -16.44 41.82
N VAL A 836 -7.85 -16.62 42.16
CA VAL A 836 -7.40 -17.21 43.43
C VAL A 836 -6.32 -16.30 44.02
N ASP A 837 -6.43 -15.99 45.31
CA ASP A 837 -5.41 -15.28 46.10
C ASP A 837 -5.08 -16.13 47.34
N ALA A 838 -4.13 -17.05 47.17
CA ALA A 838 -3.69 -17.96 48.24
C ALA A 838 -3.05 -17.22 49.43
N ALA A 839 -2.41 -16.07 49.18
CA ALA A 839 -1.80 -15.27 50.24
C ALA A 839 -2.85 -14.66 51.20
N LYS A 840 -4.04 -14.36 50.70
CA LYS A 840 -5.18 -13.88 51.50
C LYS A 840 -6.19 -14.97 51.85
N GLY A 841 -6.03 -16.18 51.33
CA GLY A 841 -6.99 -17.27 51.51
C GLY A 841 -8.34 -17.00 50.85
N LEU A 842 -8.37 -16.25 49.74
CA LEU A 842 -9.60 -15.82 49.06
C LEU A 842 -9.73 -16.47 47.67
N VAL A 843 -10.94 -16.88 47.32
CA VAL A 843 -11.31 -17.40 45.99
C VAL A 843 -12.37 -16.48 45.38
N GLN A 844 -12.15 -16.04 44.15
CA GLN A 844 -13.12 -15.22 43.41
C GLN A 844 -14.07 -16.13 42.65
N MET A 845 -15.30 -16.24 43.13
CA MET A 845 -16.35 -17.07 42.55
C MET A 845 -17.29 -16.23 41.69
N VAL A 846 -17.76 -16.82 40.60
CA VAL A 846 -18.73 -16.21 39.71
C VAL A 846 -19.92 -17.15 39.54
N ASN A 847 -21.11 -16.57 39.66
CA ASN A 847 -22.37 -17.28 39.55
C ASN A 847 -22.77 -17.43 38.06
N PRO A 848 -22.99 -18.67 37.55
CA PRO A 848 -23.41 -18.90 36.16
C PRO A 848 -24.81 -18.36 35.81
N TRP A 849 -25.57 -17.84 36.79
CA TRP A 849 -26.80 -17.09 36.57
C TRP A 849 -26.61 -15.73 35.87
N GLY A 850 -25.39 -15.36 35.49
CA GLY A 850 -25.12 -14.15 34.69
C GLY A 850 -25.46 -12.86 35.43
N GLN A 851 -25.95 -11.82 34.73
CA GLN A 851 -26.39 -10.58 35.37
C GLN A 851 -27.76 -10.76 36.04
N ALA A 852 -27.74 -10.85 37.37
CA ALA A 852 -28.86 -10.76 38.33
C ALA A 852 -30.10 -11.61 38.01
N SER A 853 -30.07 -12.88 38.39
CA SER A 853 -31.31 -13.66 38.55
C SER A 853 -32.02 -13.30 39.87
N ALA A 854 -33.33 -13.04 39.79
CA ALA A 854 -34.41 -13.10 40.79
C ALA A 854 -34.26 -12.49 42.22
N SER A 855 -33.07 -12.30 42.79
CA SER A 855 -32.85 -11.66 44.09
C SER A 855 -31.87 -10.51 43.96
N ALA A 856 -32.36 -9.27 44.15
CA ALA A 856 -31.57 -8.04 44.04
C ALA A 856 -30.41 -7.92 45.06
N SER A 857 -30.22 -8.90 45.95
CA SER A 857 -29.24 -8.90 47.03
C SER A 857 -27.97 -9.73 46.79
N LEU A 858 -27.90 -10.53 45.72
CA LEU A 858 -26.74 -11.39 45.43
C LEU A 858 -25.74 -10.72 44.48
N SER A 859 -24.46 -10.69 44.85
CA SER A 859 -23.37 -10.34 43.93
C SER A 859 -23.06 -11.53 43.02
N MET A 860 -23.06 -11.31 41.70
CA MET A 860 -22.80 -12.37 40.71
C MET A 860 -21.32 -12.71 40.59
N LYS A 861 -20.44 -11.86 41.10
CA LYS A 861 -18.98 -12.07 41.21
C LYS A 861 -18.51 -11.55 42.56
N PHE A 862 -17.86 -12.38 43.37
CA PHE A 862 -17.46 -12.03 44.73
C PHE A 862 -16.23 -12.82 45.18
N TRP A 863 -15.52 -12.29 46.17
CA TRP A 863 -14.42 -13.00 46.83
C TRP A 863 -14.95 -13.67 48.11
N GLU A 864 -14.70 -14.95 48.26
CA GLU A 864 -15.10 -15.75 49.41
C GLU A 864 -13.85 -16.33 50.09
N PRO A 865 -13.69 -16.24 51.43
CA PRO A 865 -12.63 -16.93 52.12
C PRO A 865 -12.77 -18.45 52.03
N ILE A 866 -11.67 -19.16 51.79
CA ILE A 866 -11.67 -20.63 51.74
C ILE A 866 -12.15 -21.27 53.04
N ALA A 867 -11.94 -20.59 54.17
CA ALA A 867 -12.45 -21.02 55.48
C ALA A 867 -13.99 -20.93 55.56
N ALA A 868 -14.60 -19.95 54.88
CA ALA A 868 -16.05 -19.84 54.80
C ALA A 868 -16.64 -20.94 53.89
N LEU A 869 -15.95 -21.30 52.81
CA LEU A 869 -16.31 -22.44 51.96
C LEU A 869 -16.19 -23.78 52.71
N ALA A 870 -15.11 -23.95 53.50
CA ALA A 870 -14.89 -25.12 54.34
C ALA A 870 -15.99 -25.30 55.40
N ASN A 871 -16.41 -24.20 56.05
CA ASN A 871 -17.52 -24.23 57.02
C ASN A 871 -18.86 -24.63 56.40
N ASN A 872 -18.96 -24.58 55.08
CA ASN A 872 -20.14 -24.83 54.27
C ASN A 872 -20.01 -26.10 53.42
N TYR A 873 -19.07 -26.99 53.78
CA TYR A 873 -18.85 -28.28 53.11
C TYR A 873 -18.71 -28.17 51.59
N ALA A 874 -18.03 -27.13 51.10
CA ALA A 874 -17.84 -26.93 49.67
C ALA A 874 -16.95 -28.04 49.06
N ALA A 875 -17.21 -28.34 47.80
CA ALA A 875 -16.36 -29.18 46.97
C ALA A 875 -15.67 -28.32 45.91
N VAL A 876 -14.35 -28.42 45.82
CA VAL A 876 -13.55 -27.78 44.78
C VAL A 876 -13.19 -28.82 43.73
N PHE A 877 -13.43 -28.48 42.47
CA PHE A 877 -13.18 -29.30 41.30
C PHE A 877 -12.02 -28.69 40.53
N VAL A 878 -11.02 -29.48 40.21
CA VAL A 878 -9.83 -29.03 39.45
C VAL A 878 -9.52 -30.08 38.38
N THR A 879 -9.23 -29.65 37.16
CA THR A 879 -8.78 -30.57 36.10
C THR A 879 -7.29 -30.93 36.26
N GLU A 880 -6.91 -32.21 36.14
CA GLU A 880 -5.51 -32.66 36.25
C GLU A 880 -4.80 -32.70 34.88
N GLY A 881 -3.89 -31.76 34.58
CA GLY A 881 -2.89 -31.88 33.50
C GLY A 881 -3.41 -32.03 32.04
N LYS A 882 -2.71 -31.45 31.06
CA LYS A 882 -3.20 -31.38 29.66
C LYS A 882 -3.34 -32.77 28.98
N PRO A 883 -4.41 -32.98 28.19
CA PRO A 883 -4.37 -32.54 26.79
C PRO A 883 -5.49 -31.55 26.43
N VAL A 884 -5.15 -30.64 25.51
CA VAL A 884 -6.05 -29.69 24.86
C VAL A 884 -6.20 -30.16 23.41
N HIS A 885 -7.43 -30.32 22.94
CA HIS A 885 -7.75 -30.69 21.55
C HIS A 885 -7.10 -29.77 20.51
#